data_AF-A0A0P5Y889-F1
#
_entry.id   AF-A0A0P5Y889-F1
#
_cell.length_a   1.000
_cell.length_b   1.000
_cell.length_c   1.000
_cell.angle_alpha   90.00
_cell.angle_beta   90.00
_cell.angle_gamma   90.00
#
_symmetry.space_group_name_H-M   'P 1'
#
loop_
_entity.id
_entity.type
_entity.pdbx_description
1 polymer ?
#
loop_
_entity_poly.entity_id
_entity_poly.type
_entity_poly.pdbx_seq_one_letter_code
_entity_poly.pdbx_strand_id
1 'polypeptide(L)'
;MANEETWTRCDVMDRYVIKMAALGRPFQVGDLYNYRNDNIILPDRDSKWSTEIVSKMQVQSFGSDPGLSYTKWERLGIDEHLRSSIAAGIIGQLSGSSRYLTDRYQPGQATRTVALRMESHKDLRTVDQEDVASGLCGFNQATHLVVGVVYGAQAYCVMTHDLANVEEEEAEEHLSKITSKMEIALTNGRHLDAFVEQFDDRQAEHLTRVKCRLYADYQSHSVREYCVFEAYKHFLQLIQRIQKPEYQNSKGNAITVMLFPLKFIVASAGTLEAFEYRDVDVDVVIRCCRISDTLNRIMATADEATRTTGNRMHRVPLRQFHDAVAGYQGKFQESLKNEMLKARQNAKGDDQEIERIVQIARSHPLFKPPRLEQWLRFKQSESDMIEKMANMKEIVFFADRIQLERELADTVVRNFALVLRIPTVDDETNAMLEAMRDHLGKCVELTLDYCDKDNENKEDGLPWHMIQSKRKQVLDKIREFANHVQKNKHLEDQLQFFLTFDDPGQDGCHYSVYQADNLLKDNLIALPHPPNDLRVNYPTKDNAIDLKSSDVVRVLWNYQDVGYPHHFVVEYRPKGSCDKSWMQRKTTIPGENQTMISFPTGSAIEIRVAADTCIGRSDFSNVIDVASTRRSDLHKDGAHHSTKEDAIWFNYPSYARLFFSIRSRCQSDNRRIAETFALENSILMHRGKPNIHLLNVKENSIDGDFRWMDVGPSRPSICTPFNRRDHKIIMLMGATGSGKSTLIDGMINYILGVQWNDPFRFQCVGESRTSSVTAYTIRHQDGMCIPYSITIIDTPGYDKDAGEPSDSSKIQRFLTHQNIRIDHIHAVCFVAASNDVESTMPHIVDSVLSLFGKEVKDNIRLLTTFADVAYPVVDTCSAATFPAASTGFTYNRFDNSVLFACNEDEDDVCFDQLFWRMDQDNFRAFFDHLEKMNAKDLGSTRDVIQRRLLLDQSLQEIERGLEVYLVNVENIRMFHRKIKEYGDKMEANKNFTLEKTDTRRLKVKCRRGYVSYNCRRCRRTCEGPIRSMNFDYLRGIKKQCSHVFCPCPATEHEYQSWQWRHVAHRVVTTDAEMKAEFESNSNDKLTTEQLLEHCQNELKMTKAKLFCFLARVGSSCLLLEATALRANTLSLADYLSLMRSRVAEESAPGYVTRLEILNELQQSLARDHHENKIVQPAGKSPSAICHGEETGSEPYELKFVETFANSFAIGDC
;
A
#
# COMPACT_ATOMS: atom_id res chain seq x y z
N MET A 1 -10.54 56.41 15.41
CA MET A 1 -11.69 55.89 16.17
C MET A 1 -11.20 54.72 17.00
N ALA A 2 -11.20 54.86 18.31
CA ALA A 2 -10.96 53.73 19.21
C ALA A 2 -12.32 53.19 19.66
N ASN A 3 -12.50 51.88 19.54
CA ASN A 3 -13.52 51.11 20.25
C ASN A 3 -12.78 49.91 20.84
N GLU A 4 -12.51 49.94 22.13
CA GLU A 4 -11.88 48.84 22.84
C GLU A 4 -12.95 47.77 23.10
N GLU A 5 -12.94 46.68 22.32
CA GLU A 5 -13.63 45.46 22.73
C GLU A 5 -12.88 44.88 23.93
N THR A 6 -13.41 45.10 25.14
CA THR A 6 -12.85 44.56 26.38
C THR A 6 -13.11 43.05 26.46
N TRP A 7 -12.22 42.26 25.87
CA TRP A 7 -12.28 40.80 25.91
C TRP A 7 -12.19 40.28 27.35
N THR A 8 -13.11 39.41 27.75
CA THR A 8 -13.03 38.69 29.02
C THR A 8 -11.83 37.75 29.03
N ARG A 9 -11.09 37.80 30.14
CA ARG A 9 -9.68 37.37 30.18
C ARG A 9 -9.47 35.86 30.05
N CYS A 10 -10.49 35.06 30.39
CA CYS A 10 -10.49 33.61 30.17
C CYS A 10 -10.67 33.24 28.69
N ASP A 11 -11.51 33.96 27.93
CA ASP A 11 -11.79 33.67 26.51
C ASP A 11 -10.55 33.79 25.60
N VAL A 12 -9.51 34.48 26.06
CA VAL A 12 -8.23 34.60 25.37
C VAL A 12 -7.34 33.38 25.63
N MET A 13 -7.32 32.85 26.86
CA MET A 13 -6.55 31.66 27.23
C MET A 13 -7.05 30.43 26.46
N ASP A 14 -8.35 30.14 26.52
CA ASP A 14 -8.95 28.94 25.91
C ASP A 14 -8.91 28.94 24.37
N ARG A 15 -8.59 30.09 23.73
CA ARG A 15 -8.45 30.22 22.27
C ARG A 15 -7.03 30.09 21.74
N TYR A 16 -6.02 30.38 22.56
CA TYR A 16 -4.63 30.53 22.09
C TYR A 16 -3.60 29.66 22.83
N VAL A 17 -4.00 28.91 23.86
CA VAL A 17 -3.15 27.89 24.48
C VAL A 17 -2.95 26.70 23.54
N ILE A 18 -1.69 26.42 23.19
CA ILE A 18 -1.26 25.21 22.47
C ILE A 18 -1.03 24.09 23.50
N LYS A 19 -1.52 22.88 23.21
CA LYS A 19 -1.25 21.68 24.02
C LYS A 19 -0.20 20.83 23.31
N MET A 20 0.87 20.48 24.01
CA MET A 20 2.07 19.86 23.46
C MET A 20 2.53 18.68 24.33
N ALA A 21 3.09 17.62 23.72
CA ALA A 21 3.66 16.51 24.48
C ALA A 21 4.99 16.90 25.17
N ALA A 22 5.14 16.52 26.44
CA ALA A 22 6.37 16.83 27.19
C ALA A 22 7.57 16.01 26.72
N LEU A 23 7.35 14.75 26.28
CA LEU A 23 8.37 13.80 25.81
C LEU A 23 9.50 13.57 26.82
N GLY A 24 9.15 13.52 28.12
CA GLY A 24 10.13 13.32 29.20
C GLY A 24 11.08 14.50 29.43
N ARG A 25 10.79 15.68 28.86
CA ARG A 25 11.49 16.94 29.16
C ARG A 25 10.94 17.56 30.47
N PRO A 26 11.77 18.17 31.32
CA PRO A 26 11.37 18.63 32.66
C PRO A 26 10.70 20.01 32.63
N PHE A 27 9.44 20.06 32.19
CA PHE A 27 8.64 21.29 32.18
C PHE A 27 8.05 21.66 33.55
N GLN A 28 8.02 22.95 33.88
CA GLN A 28 7.35 23.55 35.03
C GLN A 28 6.49 24.75 34.61
N VAL A 29 5.52 25.13 35.44
CA VAL A 29 4.65 26.29 35.16
C VAL A 29 5.38 27.59 35.47
N GLY A 30 5.49 28.45 34.46
CA GLY A 30 6.33 29.65 34.48
C GLY A 30 7.54 29.59 33.53
N ASP A 31 7.94 28.39 33.06
CA ASP A 31 9.00 28.23 32.07
C ASP A 31 8.72 29.02 30.78
N LEU A 32 9.77 29.47 30.10
CA LEU A 32 9.68 30.03 28.75
C LEU A 32 10.04 28.95 27.71
N TYR A 33 9.44 29.03 26.52
CA TYR A 33 9.69 28.06 25.45
C TYR A 33 10.01 28.74 24.11
N ASN A 34 10.99 28.20 23.40
CA ASN A 34 11.37 28.64 22.05
C ASN A 34 10.85 27.65 21.00
N TYR A 35 9.67 27.93 20.46
CA TYR A 35 8.98 27.17 19.40
C TYR A 35 9.72 27.21 18.05
N ARG A 36 10.85 27.91 17.93
CA ARG A 36 11.71 27.85 16.74
C ARG A 36 12.68 26.67 16.80
N ASN A 37 13.10 26.24 18.01
CA ASN A 37 14.14 25.22 18.21
C ASN A 37 13.89 24.26 19.39
N ASP A 38 12.66 24.19 19.89
CA ASP A 38 12.16 23.27 20.94
C ASP A 38 12.85 23.36 22.32
N ASN A 39 13.63 24.41 22.57
CA ASN A 39 14.31 24.61 23.85
C ASN A 39 13.40 25.19 24.93
N ILE A 40 13.53 24.61 26.13
CA ILE A 40 13.04 25.19 27.39
C ILE A 40 14.04 26.24 27.86
N ILE A 41 13.57 27.43 28.19
CA ILE A 41 14.33 28.55 28.75
C ILE A 41 13.80 28.76 30.17
N LEU A 42 14.64 28.50 31.17
CA LEU A 42 14.26 28.63 32.59
C LEU A 42 14.38 30.11 33.04
N PRO A 43 13.28 30.79 33.41
CA PRO A 43 13.35 32.11 34.02
C PRO A 43 13.56 32.01 35.54
N ASP A 44 14.40 32.88 36.08
CA ASP A 44 14.76 32.93 37.50
C ASP A 44 13.66 33.58 38.37
N ARG A 45 12.51 32.91 38.58
CA ARG A 45 11.39 33.42 39.39
C ARG A 45 10.52 32.39 40.10
N ASP A 46 10.23 32.69 41.37
CA ASP A 46 9.03 32.22 42.09
C ASP A 46 7.75 32.69 41.38
N SER A 47 7.15 31.80 40.59
CA SER A 47 5.83 32.01 39.99
C SER A 47 4.73 31.52 40.94
N LYS A 48 3.53 32.09 40.85
CA LYS A 48 2.33 31.54 41.54
C LYS A 48 1.46 30.78 40.55
N TRP A 49 1.01 29.60 40.95
CA TRP A 49 0.10 28.74 40.18
C TRP A 49 -0.79 27.93 41.13
N SER A 50 -1.88 27.38 40.62
CA SER A 50 -2.71 26.40 41.33
C SER A 50 -2.29 24.98 40.94
N THR A 51 -2.41 24.04 41.88
CA THR A 51 -2.22 22.61 41.65
C THR A 51 -3.54 21.89 41.87
N GLU A 52 -3.99 21.15 40.86
CA GLU A 52 -5.13 20.26 40.87
C GLU A 52 -4.63 18.81 40.94
N ILE A 53 -5.20 17.99 41.83
CA ILE A 53 -4.93 16.54 41.85
C ILE A 53 -5.90 15.89 40.86
N VAL A 54 -5.36 15.17 39.87
CA VAL A 54 -6.10 14.57 38.77
C VAL A 54 -5.78 13.09 38.74
N SER A 55 -6.66 12.22 39.25
CA SER A 55 -6.44 10.77 39.22
C SER A 55 -7.12 10.16 37.98
N LYS A 56 -6.36 9.95 36.90
CA LYS A 56 -6.87 9.37 35.65
C LYS A 56 -5.88 8.34 35.11
N MET A 57 -6.35 7.10 34.92
CA MET A 57 -5.58 6.01 34.32
C MET A 57 -6.27 5.53 33.05
N GLN A 58 -5.48 5.28 32.00
CA GLN A 58 -5.93 4.71 30.74
C GLN A 58 -4.96 3.61 30.32
N VAL A 59 -5.50 2.46 29.92
CA VAL A 59 -4.77 1.35 29.30
C VAL A 59 -5.35 1.17 27.90
N GLN A 60 -4.49 0.93 26.90
CA GLN A 60 -4.89 0.70 25.51
C GLN A 60 -3.96 -0.34 24.86
N SER A 61 -4.49 -1.28 24.09
CA SER A 61 -3.69 -2.11 23.18
C SER A 61 -3.83 -1.69 21.71
N PHE A 62 -2.74 -1.80 20.96
CA PHE A 62 -2.64 -1.48 19.54
C PHE A 62 -2.14 -2.70 18.75
N GLY A 63 -2.65 -2.86 17.52
CA GLY A 63 -2.19 -3.86 16.54
C GLY A 63 -0.76 -3.65 16.07
N SER A 64 -0.32 -4.46 15.10
CA SER A 64 0.99 -4.32 14.46
C SER A 64 1.24 -2.91 13.95
N ASP A 65 2.50 -2.53 14.02
CA ASP A 65 3.00 -1.27 13.50
C ASP A 65 3.70 -1.53 12.16
N PRO A 66 3.24 -0.96 11.02
CA PRO A 66 3.86 -1.16 9.70
C PRO A 66 5.24 -0.50 9.56
N GLY A 67 5.90 -0.17 10.67
CA GLY A 67 7.19 0.52 10.73
C GLY A 67 7.10 2.01 10.44
N LEU A 68 5.91 2.61 10.51
CA LEU A 68 5.67 4.02 10.20
C LEU A 68 5.67 4.87 11.47
N SER A 69 6.59 5.82 11.57
CA SER A 69 6.73 6.72 12.72
C SER A 69 5.44 7.48 13.05
N TYR A 70 4.58 7.70 12.04
CA TYR A 70 3.27 8.34 12.18
C TYR A 70 2.36 7.68 13.23
N THR A 71 2.27 6.34 13.25
CA THR A 71 1.37 5.63 14.16
C THR A 71 1.77 5.86 15.63
N LYS A 72 3.09 5.93 15.89
CA LYS A 72 3.67 6.14 17.22
C LYS A 72 3.43 7.55 17.73
N TRP A 73 3.40 8.56 16.84
CA TRP A 73 3.08 9.95 17.21
C TRP A 73 1.65 10.11 17.70
N GLU A 74 0.67 9.47 17.06
CA GLU A 74 -0.73 9.52 17.51
C GLU A 74 -0.90 8.80 18.86
N ARG A 75 -0.29 7.62 19.03
CA ARG A 75 -0.26 6.86 20.31
C ARG A 75 0.42 7.61 21.46
N LEU A 76 1.24 8.63 21.18
CA LEU A 76 1.89 9.51 22.17
C LEU A 76 1.21 10.89 22.31
N GLY A 77 0.19 11.21 21.50
CA GLY A 77 -0.47 12.52 21.50
C GLY A 77 0.41 13.66 20.98
N ILE A 78 1.24 13.38 19.98
CA ILE A 78 2.23 14.31 19.41
C ILE A 78 1.61 15.11 18.26
N ASP A 79 1.69 16.43 18.39
CA ASP A 79 1.18 17.43 17.45
C ASP A 79 2.13 17.69 16.27
N GLU A 80 1.60 18.31 15.21
CA GLU A 80 2.29 18.59 13.95
C GLU A 80 3.67 19.25 14.13
N HIS A 81 3.77 20.18 15.07
CA HIS A 81 5.03 20.83 15.43
C HIS A 81 6.08 19.80 15.89
N LEU A 82 5.77 19.05 16.96
CA LEU A 82 6.70 18.06 17.50
C LEU A 82 7.01 16.93 16.52
N ARG A 83 6.07 16.52 15.65
CA ARG A 83 6.34 15.54 14.59
C ARG A 83 7.52 15.99 13.72
N SER A 84 7.51 17.26 13.30
CA SER A 84 8.63 17.85 12.55
C SER A 84 9.92 17.98 13.37
N SER A 85 9.81 18.40 14.64
CA SER A 85 10.96 18.51 15.57
C SER A 85 11.67 17.17 15.85
N ILE A 86 10.90 16.08 15.88
CA ILE A 86 11.40 14.71 16.09
C ILE A 86 12.02 14.17 14.81
N ALA A 87 11.35 14.33 13.67
CA ALA A 87 11.84 13.90 12.36
C ALA A 87 13.21 14.50 12.03
N ALA A 88 13.37 15.81 12.27
CA ALA A 88 14.60 16.55 12.06
C ALA A 88 15.62 16.43 13.21
N GLY A 89 15.36 15.63 14.26
CA GLY A 89 16.31 15.48 15.37
C GLY A 89 16.63 16.80 16.11
N ILE A 90 15.70 17.77 16.10
CA ILE A 90 15.80 19.00 16.89
C ILE A 90 15.72 18.64 18.39
N ILE A 91 14.78 17.76 18.75
CA ILE A 91 14.66 17.19 20.10
C ILE A 91 15.67 16.05 20.25
N GLY A 92 16.92 16.41 20.56
CA GLY A 92 18.08 15.52 20.43
C GLY A 92 18.18 14.34 21.42
N GLN A 93 17.38 14.28 22.49
CA GLN A 93 17.38 13.11 23.38
C GLN A 93 16.00 12.86 24.01
N LEU A 94 15.47 11.66 23.76
CA LEU A 94 14.22 11.17 24.32
C LEU A 94 14.45 10.40 25.63
N SER A 95 13.59 10.64 26.62
CA SER A 95 13.72 10.11 27.98
C SER A 95 12.47 9.33 28.42
N GLY A 96 12.64 8.39 29.36
CA GLY A 96 11.56 7.55 29.90
C GLY A 96 10.78 6.84 28.79
N SER A 97 9.45 6.92 28.89
CA SER A 97 8.48 6.37 27.95
C SER A 97 8.62 6.86 26.50
N SER A 98 9.04 8.11 26.28
CA SER A 98 9.13 8.70 24.93
C SER A 98 10.16 8.01 24.02
N ARG A 99 11.08 7.22 24.60
CA ARG A 99 12.00 6.33 23.88
C ARG A 99 11.28 5.26 23.05
N TYR A 100 9.97 5.04 23.24
CA TYR A 100 9.15 4.24 22.32
C TYR A 100 9.25 4.71 20.85
N LEU A 101 9.55 5.99 20.60
CA LEU A 101 9.81 6.50 19.25
C LEU A 101 11.12 5.98 18.62
N THR A 102 12.09 5.51 19.42
CA THR A 102 13.34 4.90 18.92
C THR A 102 13.21 3.39 18.75
N ASP A 103 12.07 2.81 19.07
CA ASP A 103 11.75 1.42 18.77
C ASP A 103 11.61 1.23 17.26
N ARG A 104 12.43 0.35 16.67
CA ARG A 104 12.44 0.08 15.21
C ARG A 104 11.69 -1.21 14.87
N TYR A 105 11.12 -1.20 13.66
CA TYR A 105 10.66 -2.40 12.96
C TYR A 105 11.81 -3.40 12.82
N GLN A 106 11.51 -4.70 12.93
CA GLN A 106 12.43 -5.78 12.63
C GLN A 106 11.73 -6.74 11.67
N PRO A 107 12.33 -7.09 10.51
CA PRO A 107 11.81 -8.15 9.65
C PRO A 107 11.66 -9.47 10.41
N GLY A 108 10.69 -10.29 10.02
CA GLY A 108 10.45 -11.59 10.65
C GLY A 108 9.84 -11.55 12.07
N GLN A 109 9.23 -10.44 12.48
CA GLN A 109 8.54 -10.32 13.77
C GLN A 109 7.16 -9.66 13.64
N ALA A 110 6.11 -10.37 14.05
CA ALA A 110 4.80 -9.76 14.33
C ALA A 110 4.88 -8.95 15.65
N THR A 111 4.09 -7.89 15.77
CA THR A 111 4.17 -6.98 16.94
C THR A 111 2.80 -6.54 17.48
N ARG A 112 2.73 -6.21 18.77
CA ARG A 112 1.64 -5.42 19.34
C ARG A 112 2.16 -4.50 20.44
N THR A 113 1.53 -3.35 20.63
CA THR A 113 1.90 -2.42 21.73
C THR A 113 0.80 -2.36 22.78
N VAL A 114 1.14 -2.51 24.06
CA VAL A 114 0.28 -2.13 25.20
C VAL A 114 0.80 -0.82 25.78
N ALA A 115 -0.07 0.18 25.91
CA ALA A 115 0.24 1.47 26.51
C ALA A 115 -0.52 1.67 27.82
N LEU A 116 0.16 2.29 28.79
CA LEU A 116 -0.39 2.80 30.04
C LEU A 116 -0.13 4.30 30.10
N ARG A 117 -1.17 5.10 30.34
CA ARG A 117 -1.07 6.54 30.65
C ARG A 117 -1.73 6.79 32.01
N MET A 118 -1.00 7.44 32.90
CA MET A 118 -1.47 7.83 34.23
C MET A 118 -1.22 9.32 34.44
N GLU A 119 -2.29 10.08 34.64
CA GLU A 119 -2.24 11.47 35.10
C GLU A 119 -2.46 11.46 36.62
N SER A 120 -1.73 12.32 37.34
CA SER A 120 -1.77 12.42 38.81
C SER A 120 -2.02 13.87 39.29
N HIS A 121 -1.46 14.85 38.59
CA HIS A 121 -1.49 16.26 38.96
C HIS A 121 -1.56 17.16 37.72
N LYS A 122 -2.10 18.37 37.89
CA LYS A 122 -2.15 19.41 36.88
C LYS A 122 -1.88 20.76 37.54
N ASP A 123 -0.76 21.38 37.17
CA ASP A 123 -0.47 22.77 37.53
C ASP A 123 -1.04 23.73 36.48
N LEU A 124 -1.59 24.87 36.91
CA LEU A 124 -2.14 25.89 36.02
C LEU A 124 -1.91 27.31 36.58
N ARG A 125 -1.56 28.25 35.70
CA ARG A 125 -1.32 29.67 36.03
C ARG A 125 -2.22 30.59 35.20
N THR A 126 -2.76 31.61 35.85
CA THR A 126 -3.38 32.77 35.19
C THR A 126 -2.29 33.74 34.70
N VAL A 127 -2.51 34.36 33.54
CA VAL A 127 -1.56 35.32 32.97
C VAL A 127 -1.87 36.72 33.49
N ASP A 128 -1.01 37.21 34.39
CA ASP A 128 -0.96 38.53 35.02
C ASP A 128 -1.06 39.72 34.01
N GLN A 129 -1.55 40.91 34.38
CA GLN A 129 -1.18 42.15 33.66
C GLN A 129 0.23 42.61 34.07
N GLU A 130 0.64 42.26 35.29
CA GLU A 130 2.01 42.46 35.80
C GLU A 130 3.04 41.60 35.05
N ASP A 131 2.62 40.52 34.36
CA ASP A 131 3.50 39.73 33.49
C ASP A 131 3.99 40.55 32.28
N VAL A 132 3.15 41.47 31.77
CA VAL A 132 3.54 42.45 30.73
C VAL A 132 4.59 43.43 31.26
N ALA A 133 4.42 43.91 32.49
CA ALA A 133 5.26 44.95 33.09
C ALA A 133 6.59 44.44 33.64
N SER A 134 6.68 43.17 34.03
CA SER A 134 7.74 42.67 34.92
C SER A 134 9.00 42.12 34.23
N GLY A 135 9.21 42.40 32.93
CA GLY A 135 10.52 42.21 32.29
C GLY A 135 10.66 41.01 31.34
N LEU A 136 9.57 40.39 30.88
CA LEU A 136 9.61 39.37 29.81
C LEU A 136 10.31 39.88 28.53
N CYS A 137 10.29 41.19 28.29
CA CYS A 137 10.98 41.89 27.19
C CYS A 137 12.51 41.72 27.16
N GLY A 138 13.14 41.11 28.17
CA GLY A 138 14.57 40.73 28.12
C GLY A 138 14.85 39.44 27.33
N PHE A 139 13.85 38.58 27.13
CA PHE A 139 14.04 37.23 26.59
C PHE A 139 13.68 37.13 25.10
N ASN A 140 14.42 37.83 24.23
CA ASN A 140 14.23 37.85 22.77
C ASN A 140 14.34 36.47 22.07
N GLN A 141 14.73 35.42 22.79
CA GLN A 141 14.77 34.03 22.30
C GLN A 141 13.50 33.24 22.64
N ALA A 142 12.67 33.71 23.59
CA ALA A 142 11.44 33.03 23.97
C ALA A 142 10.29 33.37 23.00
N THR A 143 9.32 32.45 22.89
CA THR A 143 8.14 32.60 22.02
C THR A 143 6.82 32.30 22.73
N HIS A 144 6.86 31.45 23.76
CA HIS A 144 5.71 31.05 24.56
C HIS A 144 6.08 31.03 26.06
N LEU A 145 5.06 31.14 26.91
CA LEU A 145 5.08 30.92 28.35
C LEU A 145 4.38 29.58 28.66
N VAL A 146 4.94 28.75 29.53
CA VAL A 146 4.29 27.55 30.04
C VAL A 146 3.28 27.96 31.11
N VAL A 147 2.00 27.91 30.76
CA VAL A 147 0.87 28.31 31.62
C VAL A 147 0.20 27.13 32.31
N GLY A 148 0.57 25.89 31.96
CA GLY A 148 0.09 24.69 32.64
C GLY A 148 0.89 23.44 32.30
N VAL A 149 0.97 22.49 33.23
CA VAL A 149 1.64 21.20 33.05
C VAL A 149 0.81 20.10 33.71
N VAL A 150 0.52 19.03 32.97
CA VAL A 150 -0.07 17.79 33.48
C VAL A 150 1.06 16.80 33.74
N TYR A 151 1.11 16.24 34.95
CA TYR A 151 2.14 15.31 35.42
C TYR A 151 1.58 13.92 35.73
N GLY A 152 2.46 12.92 35.72
CA GLY A 152 2.18 11.55 36.14
C GLY A 152 3.21 10.53 35.65
N ALA A 153 2.77 9.54 34.87
CA ALA A 153 3.65 8.60 34.17
C ALA A 153 3.01 8.03 32.89
N GLN A 154 3.85 7.62 31.95
CA GLN A 154 3.50 6.75 30.82
C GLN A 154 4.40 5.51 30.76
N ALA A 155 3.92 4.45 30.11
CA ALA A 155 4.72 3.31 29.69
C ALA A 155 4.16 2.64 28.43
N TYR A 156 5.05 2.19 27.54
CA TYR A 156 4.73 1.47 26.31
C TYR A 156 5.49 0.13 26.29
N CYS A 157 4.78 -0.97 26.08
CA CYS A 157 5.35 -2.31 26.00
C CYS A 157 5.10 -2.88 24.60
N VAL A 158 6.16 -3.01 23.80
CA VAL A 158 6.10 -3.65 22.49
C VAL A 158 6.34 -5.14 22.67
N MET A 159 5.29 -5.93 22.50
CA MET A 159 5.37 -7.38 22.42
C MET A 159 5.76 -7.79 21.00
N THR A 160 6.68 -8.73 20.87
CA THR A 160 7.16 -9.25 19.59
C THR A 160 7.08 -10.78 19.58
N HIS A 161 6.63 -11.36 18.48
CA HIS A 161 6.65 -12.80 18.23
C HIS A 161 7.47 -13.09 16.97
N ASP A 162 8.38 -14.06 17.05
CA ASP A 162 9.25 -14.49 15.94
C ASP A 162 8.46 -15.31 14.90
N LEU A 163 8.66 -15.03 13.60
CA LEU A 163 7.94 -15.65 12.49
C LEU A 163 8.68 -16.85 11.84
N ALA A 164 9.88 -17.20 12.30
CA ALA A 164 10.77 -18.15 11.60
C ALA A 164 10.16 -19.54 11.27
N ASN A 165 9.08 -19.95 11.94
CA ASN A 165 8.30 -21.17 11.64
C ASN A 165 6.79 -20.99 11.94
N VAL A 166 6.25 -19.77 11.87
CA VAL A 166 4.86 -19.44 12.24
C VAL A 166 4.30 -18.39 11.28
N GLU A 167 3.10 -18.63 10.74
CA GLU A 167 2.43 -17.66 9.85
C GLU A 167 2.10 -16.35 10.59
N GLU A 168 2.18 -15.23 9.88
CA GLU A 168 2.05 -13.90 10.49
C GLU A 168 0.67 -13.70 11.16
N GLU A 169 -0.41 -14.23 10.56
CA GLU A 169 -1.76 -14.22 11.13
C GLU A 169 -1.85 -14.98 12.47
N GLU A 170 -1.18 -16.13 12.59
CA GLU A 170 -1.17 -16.93 13.83
C GLU A 170 -0.38 -16.20 14.93
N ALA A 171 0.75 -15.58 14.57
CA ALA A 171 1.54 -14.78 15.49
C ALA A 171 0.79 -13.53 15.98
N GLU A 172 0.07 -12.83 15.09
CA GLU A 172 -0.80 -11.71 15.45
C GLU A 172 -1.96 -12.14 16.35
N GLU A 173 -2.63 -13.27 16.07
CA GLU A 173 -3.75 -13.74 16.88
C GLU A 173 -3.29 -14.09 18.30
N HIS A 174 -2.12 -14.73 18.45
CA HIS A 174 -1.48 -14.99 19.75
C HIS A 174 -1.15 -13.69 20.50
N LEU A 175 -0.51 -12.71 19.85
CA LEU A 175 -0.21 -11.41 20.46
C LEU A 175 -1.50 -10.65 20.83
N SER A 176 -2.57 -10.76 20.04
CA SER A 176 -3.88 -10.17 20.33
C SER A 176 -4.50 -10.76 21.60
N LYS A 177 -4.52 -12.10 21.71
CA LYS A 177 -4.98 -12.83 22.92
C LYS A 177 -4.20 -12.43 24.17
N ILE A 178 -2.87 -12.32 24.09
CA ILE A 178 -2.00 -11.95 25.22
C ILE A 178 -2.20 -10.49 25.64
N THR A 179 -2.22 -9.57 24.68
CA THR A 179 -2.38 -8.13 24.97
C THR A 179 -3.75 -7.79 25.54
N SER A 180 -4.82 -8.42 25.04
CA SER A 180 -6.18 -8.28 25.59
C SER A 180 -6.25 -8.72 27.07
N LYS A 181 -5.67 -9.89 27.42
CA LYS A 181 -5.59 -10.32 28.83
C LYS A 181 -4.80 -9.34 29.69
N MET A 182 -3.68 -8.81 29.19
CA MET A 182 -2.87 -7.82 29.91
C MET A 182 -3.64 -6.51 30.15
N GLU A 183 -4.30 -5.99 29.12
CA GLU A 183 -5.12 -4.77 29.17
C GLU A 183 -6.27 -4.89 30.17
N ILE A 184 -7.00 -6.01 30.13
CA ILE A 184 -8.07 -6.34 31.09
C ILE A 184 -7.49 -6.49 32.51
N ALA A 185 -6.34 -7.14 32.68
CA ALA A 185 -5.74 -7.36 34.00
C ALA A 185 -5.24 -6.05 34.64
N LEU A 186 -4.56 -5.18 33.87
CA LEU A 186 -4.12 -3.86 34.31
C LEU A 186 -5.31 -2.95 34.66
N THR A 187 -6.33 -2.91 33.80
CA THR A 187 -7.53 -2.07 34.01
C THR A 187 -8.31 -2.49 35.27
N ASN A 188 -8.34 -3.78 35.58
CA ASN A 188 -8.94 -4.31 36.81
C ASN A 188 -7.97 -4.36 38.01
N GLY A 189 -6.74 -3.84 37.89
CA GLY A 189 -5.76 -3.79 38.98
C GLY A 189 -5.32 -5.16 39.52
N ARG A 190 -5.34 -6.23 38.71
CA ARG A 190 -5.06 -7.59 39.17
C ARG A 190 -3.60 -7.75 39.62
N HIS A 191 -3.39 -8.47 40.72
CA HIS A 191 -2.05 -8.89 41.15
C HIS A 191 -1.40 -9.83 40.13
N LEU A 192 -0.07 -9.97 40.19
CA LEU A 192 0.73 -10.75 39.25
C LEU A 192 0.28 -12.22 39.17
N ASP A 193 0.00 -12.84 40.31
CA ASP A 193 -0.36 -14.26 40.39
C ASP A 193 -1.70 -14.51 39.67
N ALA A 194 -2.70 -13.66 39.93
CA ALA A 194 -3.99 -13.63 39.23
C ALA A 194 -3.92 -13.13 37.76
N PHE A 195 -2.73 -12.79 37.26
CA PHE A 195 -2.45 -12.63 35.82
C PHE A 195 -1.80 -13.89 35.23
N VAL A 196 -0.89 -14.55 35.96
CA VAL A 196 -0.31 -15.85 35.57
C VAL A 196 -1.39 -16.93 35.46
N GLU A 197 -2.32 -16.99 36.42
CA GLU A 197 -3.47 -17.92 36.43
C GLU A 197 -4.41 -17.83 35.21
N GLN A 198 -4.26 -16.81 34.36
CA GLN A 198 -5.07 -16.64 33.14
C GLN A 198 -4.53 -17.44 31.94
N PHE A 199 -3.40 -18.14 32.08
CA PHE A 199 -2.76 -18.91 31.02
C PHE A 199 -2.67 -20.39 31.43
N ASP A 200 -3.15 -21.29 30.58
CA ASP A 200 -2.94 -22.74 30.77
C ASP A 200 -1.52 -23.17 30.35
N ASP A 201 -1.13 -24.41 30.67
CA ASP A 201 0.21 -24.95 30.41
C ASP A 201 0.64 -24.85 28.93
N ARG A 202 -0.30 -24.97 27.97
CA ARG A 202 0.01 -24.82 26.54
C ARG A 202 0.24 -23.36 26.20
N GLN A 203 -0.65 -22.48 26.66
CA GLN A 203 -0.49 -21.03 26.46
C GLN A 203 0.81 -20.51 27.10
N ALA A 204 1.23 -21.08 28.24
CA ALA A 204 2.50 -20.79 28.88
C ALA A 204 3.72 -21.20 28.03
N GLU A 205 3.63 -22.29 27.25
CA GLU A 205 4.66 -22.66 26.29
C GLU A 205 4.77 -21.63 25.15
N HIS A 206 3.64 -21.18 24.58
CA HIS A 206 3.64 -20.12 23.56
C HIS A 206 4.22 -18.78 24.07
N LEU A 207 4.01 -18.44 25.36
CA LEU A 207 4.61 -17.24 25.97
C LEU A 207 6.14 -17.22 25.94
N THR A 208 6.81 -18.38 25.83
CA THR A 208 8.29 -18.43 25.72
C THR A 208 8.83 -17.83 24.42
N ARG A 209 8.00 -17.75 23.37
CA ARG A 209 8.34 -17.14 22.07
C ARG A 209 8.05 -15.64 22.02
N VAL A 210 7.39 -15.09 23.05
CA VAL A 210 6.99 -13.68 23.11
C VAL A 210 7.94 -12.88 24.00
N LYS A 211 8.59 -11.89 23.39
CA LYS A 211 9.46 -10.93 24.10
C LYS A 211 8.75 -9.59 24.25
N CYS A 212 9.07 -8.87 25.32
CA CYS A 212 8.52 -7.55 25.63
C CYS A 212 9.61 -6.49 25.72
N ARG A 213 9.66 -5.55 24.76
CA ARG A 213 10.48 -4.33 24.84
C ARG A 213 9.71 -3.26 25.62
N LEU A 214 10.12 -2.98 26.86
CA LEU A 214 9.43 -2.03 27.73
C LEU A 214 10.11 -0.65 27.75
N TYR A 215 9.31 0.39 27.53
CA TYR A 215 9.65 1.80 27.52
C TYR A 215 8.82 2.54 28.58
N ALA A 216 9.34 2.65 29.81
CA ALA A 216 8.62 3.24 30.94
C ALA A 216 9.28 4.50 31.50
N ASP A 217 8.49 5.40 32.07
CA ASP A 217 8.99 6.49 32.89
C ASP A 217 9.72 5.98 34.15
N TYR A 218 10.67 6.77 34.65
CA TYR A 218 11.59 6.42 35.75
C TYR A 218 12.53 5.22 35.51
N GLN A 219 12.50 4.60 34.31
CA GLN A 219 13.40 3.52 33.92
C GLN A 219 14.78 4.10 33.53
N SER A 220 15.78 3.91 34.39
CA SER A 220 17.11 4.54 34.27
C SER A 220 18.07 3.88 33.28
N HIS A 221 17.75 2.68 32.79
CA HIS A 221 18.65 1.84 32.00
C HIS A 221 18.45 2.00 30.49
N SER A 222 19.27 1.30 29.69
CA SER A 222 18.94 0.96 28.31
C SER A 222 17.67 0.09 28.23
N VAL A 223 17.05 0.06 27.05
CA VAL A 223 15.92 -0.84 26.78
C VAL A 223 16.35 -2.29 27.01
N ARG A 224 15.48 -3.08 27.63
CA ARG A 224 15.67 -4.52 27.84
C ARG A 224 14.48 -5.28 27.29
N GLU A 225 14.75 -6.49 26.81
CA GLU A 225 13.73 -7.50 26.58
C GLU A 225 13.36 -8.15 27.91
N TYR A 226 12.06 -8.34 28.14
CA TYR A 226 11.46 -8.97 29.31
C TYR A 226 10.52 -10.10 28.86
N CYS A 227 10.17 -11.02 29.74
CA CYS A 227 9.02 -11.88 29.50
C CYS A 227 7.70 -11.14 29.80
N VAL A 228 6.56 -11.67 29.32
CA VAL A 228 5.24 -11.05 29.48
C VAL A 228 4.87 -10.80 30.95
N PHE A 229 5.26 -11.70 31.86
CA PHE A 229 5.00 -11.56 33.30
C PHE A 229 5.90 -10.51 33.98
N GLU A 230 7.14 -10.33 33.53
CA GLU A 230 8.03 -9.27 34.01
C GLU A 230 7.58 -7.89 33.52
N ALA A 231 7.12 -7.78 32.27
CA ALA A 231 6.51 -6.56 31.75
C ALA A 231 5.26 -6.18 32.56
N TYR A 232 4.38 -7.14 32.87
CA TYR A 232 3.23 -6.93 33.74
C TYR A 232 3.62 -6.43 35.14
N LYS A 233 4.63 -7.06 35.75
CA LYS A 233 5.20 -6.68 37.05
C LYS A 233 5.74 -5.24 37.03
N HIS A 234 6.38 -4.80 35.95
CA HIS A 234 6.86 -3.42 35.82
C HIS A 234 5.71 -2.41 35.61
N PHE A 235 4.65 -2.74 34.88
CA PHE A 235 3.44 -1.90 34.83
C PHE A 235 2.82 -1.75 36.24
N LEU A 236 2.67 -2.84 37.00
CA LEU A 236 2.16 -2.77 38.38
C LEU A 236 3.05 -1.90 39.30
N GLN A 237 4.38 -2.00 39.16
CA GLN A 237 5.32 -1.15 39.92
C GLN A 237 5.15 0.34 39.58
N LEU A 238 4.90 0.68 38.32
CA LEU A 238 4.65 2.06 37.90
C LEU A 238 3.32 2.58 38.45
N ILE A 239 2.25 1.78 38.38
CA ILE A 239 0.93 2.09 38.94
C ILE A 239 1.04 2.37 40.45
N GLN A 240 1.68 1.47 41.19
CA GLN A 240 1.91 1.62 42.63
C GLN A 240 2.76 2.86 42.97
N ARG A 241 3.74 3.21 42.13
CA ARG A 241 4.60 4.38 42.35
C ARG A 241 3.85 5.70 42.24
N ILE A 242 2.85 5.80 41.36
CA ILE A 242 2.03 7.01 41.15
C ILE A 242 0.83 7.07 42.12
N GLN A 243 0.25 5.92 42.52
CA GLN A 243 -0.94 5.87 43.36
C GLN A 243 -0.68 5.78 44.88
N LYS A 244 0.57 5.57 45.33
CA LYS A 244 0.90 5.44 46.76
C LYS A 244 0.64 6.74 47.55
N PRO A 245 -0.03 6.69 48.72
CA PRO A 245 -0.22 7.86 49.60
C PRO A 245 1.08 8.58 49.98
N GLU A 246 2.14 7.80 50.24
CA GLU A 246 3.51 8.28 50.54
C GLU A 246 4.09 9.20 49.46
N TYR A 247 3.60 9.09 48.23
CA TYR A 247 4.07 9.82 47.04
C TYR A 247 3.06 10.86 46.55
N GLN A 248 2.01 11.20 47.32
CA GLN A 248 1.03 12.22 46.93
C GLN A 248 1.64 13.61 46.67
N ASN A 249 2.79 13.93 47.26
CA ASN A 249 3.53 15.19 46.96
C ASN A 249 4.46 15.08 45.73
N SER A 250 4.66 13.88 45.18
CA SER A 250 5.45 13.64 43.98
C SER A 250 4.57 13.75 42.74
N LYS A 251 4.52 14.94 42.14
CA LYS A 251 3.74 15.20 40.91
C LYS A 251 4.07 14.21 39.79
N GLY A 252 5.32 13.76 39.71
CA GLY A 252 5.81 12.85 38.68
C GLY A 252 6.37 13.60 37.47
N ASN A 253 6.52 12.90 36.35
CA ASN A 253 7.04 13.46 35.11
C ASN A 253 5.98 14.31 34.42
N ALA A 254 6.38 15.40 33.77
CA ALA A 254 5.51 16.12 32.84
C ALA A 254 5.12 15.20 31.67
N ILE A 255 3.82 15.17 31.34
CA ILE A 255 3.24 14.40 30.23
C ILE A 255 2.76 15.35 29.13
N THR A 256 2.04 16.41 29.51
CA THR A 256 1.42 17.35 28.58
C THR A 256 1.58 18.78 29.09
N VAL A 257 1.98 19.67 28.19
CA VAL A 257 2.36 21.05 28.45
C VAL A 257 1.34 21.98 27.79
N MET A 258 1.04 23.11 28.42
CA MET A 258 0.17 24.16 27.91
C MET A 258 0.97 25.43 27.68
N LEU A 259 1.13 25.81 26.42
CA LEU A 259 1.96 26.94 25.96
C LEU A 259 1.08 28.12 25.53
N PHE A 260 1.31 29.30 26.09
CA PHE A 260 0.66 30.55 25.68
C PHE A 260 1.61 31.45 24.88
N PRO A 261 1.29 31.87 23.64
CA PRO A 261 2.21 32.66 22.81
C PRO A 261 2.49 34.07 23.37
N LEU A 262 3.76 34.39 23.62
CA LEU A 262 4.21 35.67 24.18
C LEU A 262 3.79 36.88 23.34
N LYS A 263 3.64 36.71 22.02
CA LYS A 263 3.16 37.76 21.10
C LYS A 263 1.81 38.36 21.53
N PHE A 264 0.95 37.62 22.23
CA PHE A 264 -0.32 38.13 22.77
C PHE A 264 -0.17 38.85 24.13
N ILE A 265 0.93 38.63 24.86
CA ILE A 265 1.29 39.37 26.08
C ILE A 265 1.99 40.69 25.72
N VAL A 266 2.91 40.65 24.74
CA VAL A 266 3.83 41.75 24.41
C VAL A 266 3.31 42.68 23.30
N ALA A 267 2.16 42.39 22.68
CA ALA A 267 1.55 43.25 21.65
C ALA A 267 1.28 44.70 22.10
N SER A 268 1.18 44.94 23.42
CA SER A 268 1.05 46.26 24.04
C SER A 268 2.34 47.09 24.10
N ALA A 269 3.51 46.47 23.84
CA ALA A 269 4.83 47.08 24.00
C ALA A 269 5.58 47.39 22.68
N GLY A 270 5.01 47.03 21.52
CA GLY A 270 5.45 47.50 20.20
C GLY A 270 6.48 46.65 19.44
N THR A 271 7.24 45.77 20.08
CA THR A 271 8.24 44.88 19.43
C THR A 271 7.66 43.50 19.09
N LEU A 272 6.85 43.42 18.02
CA LEU A 272 6.20 42.17 17.60
C LEU A 272 7.13 41.19 16.87
N GLU A 273 8.03 41.66 16.00
CA GLU A 273 8.85 40.80 15.12
C GLU A 273 9.72 39.79 15.90
N ALA A 274 10.18 40.17 17.11
CA ALA A 274 11.00 39.31 17.97
C ALA A 274 10.29 38.01 18.40
N PHE A 275 8.95 37.95 18.33
CA PHE A 275 8.14 36.81 18.76
C PHE A 275 7.43 36.07 17.61
N GLU A 276 7.71 36.44 16.34
CA GLU A 276 7.14 35.74 15.19
C GLU A 276 7.82 34.39 14.93
N TYR A 277 7.03 33.41 14.52
CA TYR A 277 7.48 32.09 14.08
C TYR A 277 6.48 31.57 13.05
N ARG A 278 6.97 30.77 12.11
CA ARG A 278 6.19 29.95 11.18
C ARG A 278 6.53 28.48 11.46
N ASP A 279 5.60 27.58 11.22
CA ASP A 279 5.90 26.14 11.23
C ASP A 279 5.94 25.59 9.80
N VAL A 280 6.64 24.46 9.63
CA VAL A 280 6.84 23.82 8.32
C VAL A 280 5.54 23.15 7.86
N ASP A 281 5.28 23.15 6.55
CA ASP A 281 4.09 22.50 6.00
C ASP A 281 4.07 20.98 6.30
N VAL A 282 2.90 20.49 6.76
CA VAL A 282 2.70 19.12 7.23
C VAL A 282 2.96 18.09 6.11
N ASP A 283 2.64 18.41 4.86
CA ASP A 283 2.88 17.51 3.73
C ASP A 283 4.38 17.39 3.40
N VAL A 284 5.18 18.43 3.68
CA VAL A 284 6.65 18.37 3.59
C VAL A 284 7.20 17.47 4.70
N VAL A 285 6.72 17.65 5.94
CA VAL A 285 7.12 16.85 7.10
C VAL A 285 6.83 15.36 6.87
N ILE A 286 5.61 15.00 6.47
CA ILE A 286 5.22 13.59 6.21
C ILE A 286 6.13 12.94 5.17
N ARG A 287 6.53 13.68 4.11
CA ARG A 287 7.43 13.15 3.07
C ARG A 287 8.87 12.96 3.56
N CYS A 288 9.40 13.86 4.39
CA CYS A 288 10.68 13.67 5.07
C CYS A 288 10.69 12.39 5.93
N CYS A 289 9.59 12.16 6.65
CA CYS A 289 9.43 11.02 7.55
C CYS A 289 9.31 9.70 6.79
N ARG A 290 8.51 9.65 5.70
CA ARG A 290 8.42 8.48 4.81
C ARG A 290 9.79 8.05 4.28
N ILE A 291 10.66 9.00 3.92
CA ILE A 291 12.05 8.71 3.51
C ILE A 291 12.83 8.07 4.68
N SER A 292 12.80 8.67 5.86
CA SER A 292 13.53 8.16 7.04
C SER A 292 13.05 6.77 7.48
N ASP A 293 11.74 6.53 7.49
CA ASP A 293 11.12 5.23 7.80
C ASP A 293 11.53 4.15 6.78
N THR A 294 11.60 4.50 5.49
CA THR A 294 12.10 3.58 4.45
C THR A 294 13.58 3.25 4.62
N LEU A 295 14.44 4.24 4.91
CA LEU A 295 15.87 3.99 5.22
C LEU A 295 16.03 3.13 6.49
N ASN A 296 15.20 3.35 7.52
CA ASN A 296 15.16 2.50 8.72
C ASN A 296 14.79 1.05 8.39
N ARG A 297 13.81 0.81 7.52
CA ARG A 297 13.43 -0.55 7.06
C ARG A 297 14.55 -1.22 6.27
N ILE A 298 15.21 -0.50 5.37
CA ILE A 298 16.34 -1.00 4.56
C ILE A 298 17.50 -1.44 5.48
N MET A 299 17.86 -0.63 6.49
CA MET A 299 18.87 -1.00 7.47
C MET A 299 18.47 -2.23 8.28
N ALA A 300 17.22 -2.32 8.75
CA ALA A 300 16.75 -3.48 9.51
C ALA A 300 16.76 -4.78 8.68
N THR A 301 16.56 -4.71 7.36
CA THR A 301 16.75 -5.84 6.44
C THR A 301 18.23 -6.21 6.26
N ALA A 302 19.14 -5.24 6.23
CA ALA A 302 20.58 -5.48 6.20
C ALA A 302 21.09 -6.13 7.50
N ASP A 303 20.58 -5.69 8.66
CA ASP A 303 20.84 -6.30 9.97
C ASP A 303 20.32 -7.74 10.02
N GLU A 304 19.10 -8.00 9.53
CA GLU A 304 18.54 -9.34 9.54
C GLU A 304 19.29 -10.31 8.62
N ALA A 305 19.66 -9.87 7.41
CA ALA A 305 20.56 -10.62 6.54
C ALA A 305 21.92 -10.89 7.22
N THR A 306 22.43 -9.95 8.02
CA THR A 306 23.68 -10.11 8.79
C THR A 306 23.54 -11.11 9.94
N ARG A 307 22.36 -11.21 10.57
CA ARG A 307 22.06 -12.21 11.63
C ARG A 307 21.95 -13.61 11.02
N THR A 308 21.14 -13.75 9.96
CA THR A 308 20.76 -15.03 9.35
C THR A 308 21.85 -15.66 8.51
N THR A 309 22.66 -14.88 7.76
CA THR A 309 23.62 -15.46 6.82
C THR A 309 24.69 -16.31 7.53
N GLY A 310 24.75 -17.60 7.19
CA GLY A 310 25.76 -18.53 7.71
C GLY A 310 27.17 -18.23 7.19
N ASN A 311 27.29 -17.62 6.01
CA ASN A 311 28.57 -17.26 5.42
C ASN A 311 29.17 -16.02 6.10
N ARG A 312 30.36 -16.16 6.69
CA ARG A 312 31.08 -15.06 7.34
C ARG A 312 31.50 -13.96 6.37
N MET A 313 31.68 -14.26 5.08
CA MET A 313 32.15 -13.29 4.09
C MET A 313 31.10 -12.20 3.81
N HIS A 314 29.82 -12.56 3.64
CA HIS A 314 28.75 -11.58 3.38
C HIS A 314 28.45 -10.65 4.57
N ARG A 315 28.80 -11.05 5.81
CA ARG A 315 28.57 -10.25 7.02
C ARG A 315 29.35 -8.93 7.05
N VAL A 316 30.46 -8.80 6.32
CA VAL A 316 31.23 -7.54 6.28
C VAL A 316 30.61 -6.53 5.30
N PRO A 317 30.32 -6.86 4.02
CA PRO A 317 29.59 -5.97 3.13
C PRO A 317 28.22 -5.54 3.66
N LEU A 318 27.43 -6.44 4.27
CA LEU A 318 26.11 -6.10 4.82
C LEU A 318 26.20 -5.04 5.94
N ARG A 319 27.22 -5.11 6.80
CA ARG A 319 27.49 -4.10 7.82
C ARG A 319 27.97 -2.78 7.23
N GLN A 320 28.90 -2.83 6.27
CA GLN A 320 29.36 -1.62 5.58
C GLN A 320 28.21 -0.92 4.84
N PHE A 321 27.25 -1.67 4.29
CA PHE A 321 26.04 -1.13 3.68
C PHE A 321 25.10 -0.51 4.73
N HIS A 322 24.84 -1.18 5.86
CA HIS A 322 24.14 -0.59 7.00
C HIS A 322 24.79 0.74 7.41
N ASP A 323 26.11 0.75 7.62
CA ASP A 323 26.86 1.92 8.11
C ASP A 323 26.85 3.07 7.08
N ALA A 324 26.86 2.75 5.78
CA ALA A 324 26.69 3.74 4.71
C ALA A 324 25.26 4.32 4.69
N VAL A 325 24.22 3.48 4.77
CA VAL A 325 22.82 3.96 4.81
C VAL A 325 22.55 4.78 6.08
N ALA A 326 23.09 4.37 7.22
CA ALA A 326 23.03 5.12 8.48
C ALA A 326 23.76 6.48 8.38
N GLY A 327 24.96 6.50 7.78
CA GLY A 327 25.72 7.73 7.52
C GLY A 327 24.97 8.69 6.59
N TYR A 328 24.30 8.18 5.56
CA TYR A 328 23.45 8.98 4.69
C TYR A 328 22.21 9.52 5.42
N GLN A 329 21.51 8.68 6.20
CA GLN A 329 20.36 9.11 7.01
C GLN A 329 20.74 10.19 8.03
N GLY A 330 21.95 10.11 8.62
CA GLY A 330 22.50 11.14 9.49
C GLY A 330 22.62 12.50 8.80
N LYS A 331 23.26 12.55 7.61
CA LYS A 331 23.38 13.79 6.83
C LYS A 331 22.03 14.32 6.33
N PHE A 332 21.09 13.44 6.01
CA PHE A 332 19.72 13.82 5.68
C PHE A 332 19.02 14.48 6.88
N GLN A 333 19.12 13.89 8.07
CA GLN A 333 18.53 14.45 9.28
C GLN A 333 19.20 15.77 9.70
N GLU A 334 20.53 15.89 9.57
CA GLU A 334 21.26 17.12 9.87
C GLU A 334 20.94 18.27 8.89
N SER A 335 20.87 17.98 7.58
CA SER A 335 20.42 18.95 6.58
C SER A 335 18.99 19.41 6.86
N LEU A 336 18.09 18.46 7.15
CA LEU A 336 16.69 18.73 7.51
C LEU A 336 16.58 19.60 8.79
N LYS A 337 17.41 19.32 9.79
CA LYS A 337 17.51 20.10 11.04
C LYS A 337 17.89 21.56 10.76
N ASN A 338 18.92 21.76 9.95
CA ASN A 338 19.43 23.09 9.64
C ASN A 338 18.37 23.93 8.88
N GLU A 339 17.68 23.35 7.89
CA GLU A 339 16.63 24.06 7.16
C GLU A 339 15.33 24.25 7.94
N MET A 340 14.89 23.29 8.76
CA MET A 340 13.74 23.49 9.64
C MET A 340 13.98 24.62 10.66
N LEU A 341 15.19 24.70 11.24
CA LEU A 341 15.56 25.77 12.16
C LEU A 341 15.58 27.14 11.45
N LYS A 342 16.02 27.23 10.19
CA LYS A 342 15.97 28.45 9.37
C LYS A 342 14.53 28.85 9.01
N ALA A 343 13.72 27.89 8.54
CA ALA A 343 12.32 28.11 8.15
C ALA A 343 11.48 28.65 9.32
N ARG A 344 11.64 28.06 10.53
CA ARG A 344 10.92 28.52 11.74
C ARG A 344 11.33 29.90 12.25
N GLN A 345 12.54 30.35 11.92
CA GLN A 345 13.02 31.72 12.23
C GLN A 345 12.50 32.75 11.22
N ASN A 346 12.44 32.39 9.93
CA ASN A 346 12.01 33.28 8.86
C ASN A 346 10.48 33.23 8.67
N ALA A 347 9.73 34.06 9.41
CA ALA A 347 8.27 34.16 9.29
C ALA A 347 7.73 34.54 7.90
N LYS A 348 8.61 34.95 6.96
CA LYS A 348 8.32 35.27 5.55
C LYS A 348 8.96 34.29 4.55
N GLY A 349 9.68 33.27 5.02
CA GLY A 349 10.30 32.25 4.18
C GLY A 349 9.34 31.14 3.77
N ASP A 350 9.63 30.47 2.67
CA ASP A 350 8.94 29.26 2.20
C ASP A 350 9.78 28.00 2.47
N ASP A 351 9.19 26.83 2.23
CA ASP A 351 9.79 25.53 2.58
C ASP A 351 10.64 24.94 1.43
N GLN A 352 11.04 25.76 0.44
CA GLN A 352 11.71 25.28 -0.78
C GLN A 352 13.00 24.50 -0.52
N GLU A 353 13.81 24.89 0.46
CA GLU A 353 15.08 24.19 0.73
C GLU A 353 14.84 22.80 1.33
N ILE A 354 13.80 22.66 2.15
CA ILE A 354 13.34 21.38 2.70
C ILE A 354 12.78 20.51 1.56
N GLU A 355 12.02 21.09 0.64
CA GLU A 355 11.52 20.42 -0.57
C GLU A 355 12.67 19.93 -1.47
N ARG A 356 13.76 20.69 -1.60
CA ARG A 356 14.97 20.25 -2.31
C ARG A 356 15.67 19.09 -1.61
N ILE A 357 15.78 19.09 -0.29
CA ILE A 357 16.33 17.96 0.49
C ILE A 357 15.47 16.69 0.30
N VAL A 358 14.14 16.82 0.30
CA VAL A 358 13.20 15.73 -0.03
C VAL A 358 13.43 15.23 -1.46
N GLN A 359 13.58 16.12 -2.43
CA GLN A 359 13.82 15.74 -3.83
C GLN A 359 15.17 15.03 -4.01
N ILE A 360 16.25 15.56 -3.42
CA ILE A 360 17.59 14.93 -3.41
C ILE A 360 17.49 13.48 -2.94
N ALA A 361 16.87 13.23 -1.78
CA ALA A 361 16.76 11.88 -1.22
C ALA A 361 15.87 10.93 -2.04
N ARG A 362 15.00 11.45 -2.92
CA ARG A 362 14.19 10.64 -3.84
C ARG A 362 14.89 10.35 -5.18
N SER A 363 15.73 11.26 -5.68
CA SER A 363 16.43 11.10 -6.96
C SER A 363 17.92 10.71 -6.85
N HIS A 364 18.49 10.65 -5.65
CA HIS A 364 19.93 10.38 -5.45
C HIS A 364 20.36 9.08 -6.17
N PRO A 365 21.38 9.08 -7.04
CA PRO A 365 21.73 7.92 -7.86
C PRO A 365 22.01 6.65 -7.03
N LEU A 366 22.82 6.79 -5.98
CA LEU A 366 23.18 5.71 -5.05
C LEU A 366 22.12 5.44 -3.95
N PHE A 367 21.72 6.46 -3.19
CA PHE A 367 20.91 6.32 -1.98
C PHE A 367 19.38 6.39 -2.17
N LYS A 368 18.86 6.52 -3.41
CA LYS A 368 17.40 6.40 -3.64
C LYS A 368 16.90 5.03 -3.20
N PRO A 369 15.79 4.91 -2.43
CA PRO A 369 15.37 3.64 -1.84
C PRO A 369 15.32 2.43 -2.79
N PRO A 370 14.84 2.53 -4.06
CA PRO A 370 14.82 1.38 -4.96
C PRO A 370 16.22 0.82 -5.30
N ARG A 371 17.28 1.65 -5.33
CA ARG A 371 18.65 1.21 -5.61
C ARG A 371 19.28 0.55 -4.38
N LEU A 372 18.91 0.99 -3.17
CA LEU A 372 19.29 0.34 -1.91
C LEU A 372 18.57 -1.01 -1.71
N GLU A 373 17.28 -1.09 -2.04
CA GLU A 373 16.54 -2.37 -2.05
C GLU A 373 17.08 -3.33 -3.12
N GLN A 374 17.45 -2.83 -4.30
CA GLN A 374 18.08 -3.62 -5.36
C GLN A 374 19.42 -4.22 -4.88
N TRP A 375 20.26 -3.44 -4.19
CA TRP A 375 21.51 -3.94 -3.61
C TRP A 375 21.28 -5.10 -2.62
N LEU A 376 20.27 -5.00 -1.75
CA LEU A 376 19.91 -6.07 -0.83
C LEU A 376 19.44 -7.34 -1.57
N ARG A 377 18.64 -7.19 -2.63
CA ARG A 377 18.21 -8.33 -3.48
C ARG A 377 19.38 -9.00 -4.18
N PHE A 378 20.36 -8.23 -4.66
CA PHE A 378 21.60 -8.78 -5.22
C PHE A 378 22.40 -9.54 -4.15
N LYS A 379 22.63 -8.96 -2.96
CA LYS A 379 23.39 -9.61 -1.87
C LYS A 379 22.70 -10.88 -1.32
N GLN A 380 21.37 -10.93 -1.38
CA GLN A 380 20.59 -12.15 -1.16
C GLN A 380 20.85 -13.17 -2.27
N SER A 381 20.71 -12.80 -3.54
CA SER A 381 20.91 -13.71 -4.69
C SER A 381 22.34 -14.27 -4.79
N GLU A 382 23.35 -13.48 -4.44
CA GLU A 382 24.74 -13.92 -4.27
C GLU A 382 24.87 -15.05 -3.25
N SER A 383 24.32 -14.84 -2.04
CA SER A 383 24.32 -15.82 -0.95
C SER A 383 23.62 -17.11 -1.39
N ASP A 384 22.45 -16.95 -2.01
CA ASP A 384 21.63 -17.99 -2.63
C ASP A 384 22.40 -18.80 -3.68
N MET A 385 23.25 -18.15 -4.49
CA MET A 385 24.00 -18.79 -5.57
C MET A 385 25.24 -19.51 -5.03
N ILE A 386 25.94 -18.90 -4.06
CA ILE A 386 27.07 -19.51 -3.35
C ILE A 386 26.64 -20.76 -2.59
N GLU A 387 25.50 -20.73 -1.91
CA GLU A 387 24.95 -21.92 -1.24
C GLU A 387 24.58 -23.02 -2.25
N LYS A 388 23.99 -22.66 -3.39
CA LYS A 388 23.67 -23.63 -4.46
C LYS A 388 24.92 -24.26 -5.07
N MET A 389 26.03 -23.51 -5.18
CA MET A 389 27.33 -24.03 -5.64
C MET A 389 28.00 -24.93 -4.59
N ALA A 390 28.02 -24.51 -3.33
CA ALA A 390 28.62 -25.27 -2.22
C ALA A 390 27.91 -26.62 -1.95
N ASN A 391 26.61 -26.69 -2.23
CA ASN A 391 25.80 -27.91 -2.09
C ASN A 391 25.85 -28.85 -3.32
N MET A 392 26.66 -28.55 -4.35
CA MET A 392 26.80 -29.45 -5.51
C MET A 392 27.58 -30.72 -5.14
N LYS A 393 27.07 -31.87 -5.57
CA LYS A 393 27.71 -33.17 -5.33
C LYS A 393 28.82 -33.41 -6.36
N GLU A 394 29.85 -34.15 -5.93
CA GLU A 394 30.99 -34.61 -6.75
C GLU A 394 31.96 -33.52 -7.25
N ILE A 395 31.68 -32.23 -7.03
CA ILE A 395 32.60 -31.09 -7.29
C ILE A 395 32.92 -30.42 -5.95
N VAL A 396 34.18 -30.06 -5.71
CA VAL A 396 34.57 -29.21 -4.57
C VAL A 396 34.59 -27.74 -5.03
N PHE A 397 33.88 -26.88 -4.30
CA PHE A 397 33.77 -25.44 -4.58
C PHE A 397 34.60 -24.63 -3.58
N PHE A 398 35.43 -23.72 -4.09
CA PHE A 398 36.20 -22.75 -3.30
C PHE A 398 35.76 -21.32 -3.60
N ALA A 399 35.20 -20.65 -2.60
CA ALA A 399 34.75 -19.26 -2.67
C ALA A 399 35.88 -18.22 -2.51
N ASP A 400 37.12 -18.67 -2.24
CA ASP A 400 38.30 -17.84 -2.03
C ASP A 400 39.54 -18.51 -2.64
N ARG A 401 40.31 -17.70 -3.37
CA ARG A 401 41.54 -18.10 -4.06
C ARG A 401 42.59 -18.69 -3.11
N ILE A 402 42.70 -18.18 -1.88
CA ILE A 402 43.68 -18.69 -0.89
C ILE A 402 43.33 -20.12 -0.45
N GLN A 403 42.07 -20.55 -0.54
CA GLN A 403 41.65 -21.91 -0.24
C GLN A 403 42.05 -22.86 -1.38
N LEU A 404 41.79 -22.47 -2.64
CA LEU A 404 42.20 -23.23 -3.82
C LEU A 404 43.73 -23.37 -3.91
N GLU A 405 44.48 -22.28 -3.71
CA GLU A 405 45.96 -22.30 -3.75
C GLU A 405 46.57 -23.19 -2.65
N ARG A 406 45.87 -23.41 -1.52
CA ARG A 406 46.28 -24.37 -0.49
C ARG A 406 45.98 -25.82 -0.88
N GLU A 407 44.79 -26.09 -1.40
CA GLU A 407 44.41 -27.45 -1.82
C GLU A 407 45.32 -27.96 -2.96
N LEU A 408 45.68 -27.08 -3.91
CA LEU A 408 46.64 -27.34 -4.99
C LEU A 408 48.09 -27.56 -4.49
N ALA A 409 48.44 -27.03 -3.31
CA ALA A 409 49.76 -27.18 -2.70
C ALA A 409 49.87 -28.43 -1.80
N ASP A 410 48.77 -28.88 -1.19
CA ASP A 410 48.72 -30.09 -0.34
C ASP A 410 48.58 -31.39 -1.16
N THR A 411 48.56 -31.30 -2.50
CA THR A 411 48.25 -32.42 -3.41
C THR A 411 49.40 -33.42 -3.60
N VAL A 412 49.91 -34.04 -2.52
CA VAL A 412 51.04 -34.98 -2.56
C VAL A 412 50.76 -36.29 -3.33
N VAL A 413 49.49 -36.59 -3.64
CA VAL A 413 49.05 -37.91 -4.17
C VAL A 413 48.55 -37.86 -5.62
N ARG A 414 48.03 -36.72 -6.10
CA ARG A 414 47.36 -36.61 -7.42
C ARG A 414 48.18 -35.73 -8.36
N ASN A 415 48.24 -36.12 -9.64
CA ASN A 415 49.16 -35.50 -10.59
C ASN A 415 48.63 -34.22 -11.22
N PHE A 416 47.31 -34.09 -11.39
CA PHE A 416 46.67 -32.97 -12.10
C PHE A 416 45.42 -32.46 -11.38
N ALA A 417 45.09 -31.18 -11.61
CA ALA A 417 43.81 -30.60 -11.23
C ALA A 417 43.21 -29.81 -12.40
N LEU A 418 41.91 -30.00 -12.62
CA LEU A 418 41.10 -29.22 -13.56
C LEU A 418 40.18 -28.29 -12.77
N VAL A 419 40.36 -26.98 -12.95
CA VAL A 419 39.59 -25.94 -12.27
C VAL A 419 38.67 -25.27 -13.27
N LEU A 420 37.36 -25.25 -13.00
CA LEU A 420 36.42 -24.36 -13.68
C LEU A 420 36.40 -23.01 -12.95
N ARG A 421 36.76 -21.94 -13.66
CA ARG A 421 36.58 -20.55 -13.25
C ARG A 421 35.27 -20.01 -13.82
N ILE A 422 34.54 -19.29 -12.98
CA ILE A 422 33.26 -18.64 -13.31
C ILE A 422 33.28 -17.18 -12.85
N PRO A 423 32.50 -16.26 -13.46
CA PRO A 423 32.49 -14.87 -13.05
C PRO A 423 32.05 -14.72 -11.58
N THR A 424 32.70 -13.79 -10.87
CA THR A 424 32.35 -13.36 -9.50
C THR A 424 30.87 -12.96 -9.43
N VAL A 425 30.23 -13.20 -8.28
CA VAL A 425 28.81 -12.85 -8.09
C VAL A 425 28.62 -11.45 -7.52
N ASP A 426 29.65 -10.87 -6.90
CA ASP A 426 29.56 -9.70 -6.03
C ASP A 426 30.21 -8.41 -6.57
N ASP A 427 30.76 -8.40 -7.79
CA ASP A 427 31.40 -7.22 -8.41
C ASP A 427 30.50 -5.98 -8.36
N GLU A 428 29.25 -6.08 -8.81
CA GLU A 428 28.28 -4.95 -8.84
C GLU A 428 27.94 -4.45 -7.43
N THR A 429 27.69 -5.34 -6.46
CA THR A 429 27.34 -4.91 -5.10
C THR A 429 28.55 -4.34 -4.36
N ASN A 430 29.76 -4.83 -4.64
CA ASN A 430 31.00 -4.26 -4.11
C ASN A 430 31.28 -2.88 -4.74
N ALA A 431 31.10 -2.72 -6.06
CA ALA A 431 31.25 -1.45 -6.76
C ALA A 431 30.24 -0.39 -6.27
N MET A 432 28.96 -0.76 -6.14
CA MET A 432 27.92 0.08 -5.54
C MET A 432 28.28 0.52 -4.12
N LEU A 433 28.74 -0.42 -3.28
CA LEU A 433 29.09 -0.17 -1.88
C LEU A 433 30.32 0.74 -1.73
N GLU A 434 31.31 0.57 -2.60
CA GLU A 434 32.48 1.45 -2.66
C GLU A 434 32.05 2.86 -3.09
N ALA A 435 31.25 3.01 -4.15
CA ALA A 435 30.71 4.31 -4.58
C ALA A 435 29.87 5.01 -3.48
N MET A 436 29.08 4.25 -2.70
CA MET A 436 28.35 4.78 -1.53
C MET A 436 29.31 5.32 -0.46
N ARG A 437 30.38 4.58 -0.14
CA ARG A 437 31.39 4.99 0.84
C ARG A 437 32.17 6.21 0.37
N ASP A 438 32.55 6.23 -0.91
CA ASP A 438 33.36 7.26 -1.53
C ASP A 438 32.57 8.58 -1.69
N HIS A 439 31.26 8.51 -1.96
CA HIS A 439 30.35 9.66 -1.85
C HIS A 439 30.28 10.19 -0.40
N LEU A 440 30.10 9.31 0.59
CA LEU A 440 29.99 9.72 2.00
C LEU A 440 31.27 10.31 2.57
N GLY A 441 32.45 9.92 2.06
CA GLY A 441 33.74 10.53 2.42
C GLY A 441 33.97 11.92 1.83
N LYS A 442 33.25 12.29 0.75
CA LYS A 442 33.41 13.58 0.03
C LYS A 442 32.29 14.58 0.35
N CYS A 443 31.08 14.10 0.60
CA CYS A 443 29.90 14.89 0.91
C CYS A 443 30.00 15.54 2.31
N VAL A 444 29.73 16.85 2.42
CA VAL A 444 29.75 17.59 3.70
C VAL A 444 28.32 17.93 4.16
N GLU A 445 27.53 18.54 3.28
CA GLU A 445 26.07 18.71 3.39
C GLU A 445 25.39 18.09 2.15
N LEU A 446 24.07 17.88 2.17
CA LEU A 446 23.33 17.39 0.99
C LEU A 446 23.12 18.51 -0.06
N THR A 447 24.17 18.86 -0.80
CA THR A 447 24.11 19.81 -1.93
C THR A 447 23.74 19.13 -3.25
N LEU A 448 23.17 19.91 -4.17
CA LEU A 448 22.61 19.43 -5.45
C LEU A 448 23.65 19.44 -6.59
N ASP A 449 24.88 19.00 -6.30
CA ASP A 449 26.04 19.11 -7.20
C ASP A 449 26.24 17.91 -8.16
N TYR A 450 25.41 16.86 -8.07
CA TYR A 450 25.46 15.69 -8.95
C TYR A 450 24.12 15.46 -9.68
N CYS A 451 23.94 16.18 -10.79
CA CYS A 451 22.99 15.85 -11.84
C CYS A 451 23.72 15.08 -12.95
N ASP A 452 24.11 13.84 -12.68
CA ASP A 452 24.70 12.99 -13.73
C ASP A 452 23.66 12.58 -14.77
N LYS A 453 24.10 12.39 -16.02
CA LYS A 453 23.23 12.22 -17.20
C LYS A 453 23.42 10.86 -17.88
N ASP A 454 23.65 9.81 -17.10
CA ASP A 454 23.83 8.48 -17.65
C ASP A 454 22.53 7.84 -18.13
N ASN A 455 22.64 7.06 -19.22
CA ASN A 455 21.52 6.45 -19.91
C ASN A 455 20.88 5.33 -19.06
N GLU A 456 19.55 5.30 -19.01
CA GLU A 456 18.81 4.11 -18.54
C GLU A 456 18.79 2.99 -19.60
N ASN A 457 19.99 2.54 -20.01
CA ASN A 457 20.14 1.23 -20.65
C ASN A 457 19.82 0.16 -19.60
N LYS A 458 18.76 -0.63 -19.81
CA LYS A 458 18.17 -1.45 -18.74
C LYS A 458 18.98 -2.70 -18.34
N GLU A 459 20.07 -3.01 -19.03
CA GLU A 459 20.90 -4.20 -18.75
C GLU A 459 22.31 -3.90 -18.21
N ASP A 460 22.87 -2.71 -18.45
CA ASP A 460 24.28 -2.35 -18.18
C ASP A 460 24.65 -2.18 -16.67
N GLY A 461 23.84 -2.74 -15.76
CA GLY A 461 24.00 -2.62 -14.30
C GLY A 461 23.31 -3.74 -13.50
N LEU A 462 23.21 -4.93 -14.08
CA LEU A 462 22.65 -6.13 -13.44
C LEU A 462 23.74 -7.21 -13.28
N PRO A 463 23.87 -7.86 -12.10
CA PRO A 463 24.76 -9.00 -11.94
C PRO A 463 24.40 -10.14 -12.91
N TRP A 464 25.41 -10.83 -13.47
CA TRP A 464 25.19 -11.91 -14.43
C TRP A 464 24.25 -13.01 -13.92
N HIS A 465 24.21 -13.24 -12.61
CA HIS A 465 23.37 -14.25 -11.97
C HIS A 465 21.89 -13.84 -11.87
N MET A 466 21.59 -12.54 -12.05
CA MET A 466 20.22 -12.01 -12.18
C MET A 466 19.75 -12.02 -13.64
N ILE A 467 20.65 -11.85 -14.61
CA ILE A 467 20.35 -11.87 -16.05
C ILE A 467 20.15 -13.32 -16.52
N GLN A 468 18.93 -13.68 -16.94
CA GLN A 468 18.57 -15.08 -17.26
C GLN A 468 19.45 -15.71 -18.37
N SER A 469 19.87 -14.94 -19.37
CA SER A 469 20.75 -15.40 -20.46
C SER A 469 22.16 -15.71 -19.97
N LYS A 470 22.86 -14.75 -19.35
CA LYS A 470 24.20 -14.96 -18.75
C LYS A 470 24.16 -16.06 -17.68
N ARG A 471 23.17 -16.06 -16.77
CA ARG A 471 22.97 -17.10 -15.76
C ARG A 471 22.84 -18.50 -16.37
N LYS A 472 22.09 -18.65 -17.47
CA LYS A 472 21.94 -19.92 -18.19
C LYS A 472 23.29 -20.38 -18.75
N GLN A 473 24.05 -19.50 -19.41
CA GLN A 473 25.37 -19.83 -19.97
C GLN A 473 26.33 -20.37 -18.90
N VAL A 474 26.43 -19.70 -17.75
CA VAL A 474 27.27 -20.15 -16.62
C VAL A 474 26.80 -21.50 -16.06
N LEU A 475 25.49 -21.68 -15.86
CA LEU A 475 24.93 -22.94 -15.37
C LEU A 475 25.11 -24.10 -16.37
N ASP A 476 25.04 -23.84 -17.67
CA ASP A 476 25.28 -24.85 -18.70
C ASP A 476 26.78 -25.25 -18.77
N LYS A 477 27.71 -24.32 -18.52
CA LYS A 477 29.14 -24.64 -18.32
C LYS A 477 29.42 -25.46 -17.05
N ILE A 478 28.71 -25.18 -15.95
CA ILE A 478 28.78 -25.99 -14.73
C ILE A 478 28.21 -27.40 -14.96
N ARG A 479 27.14 -27.53 -15.76
CA ARG A 479 26.58 -28.84 -16.17
C ARG A 479 27.53 -29.61 -17.08
N GLU A 480 28.16 -28.96 -18.06
CA GLU A 480 29.20 -29.54 -18.92
C GLU A 480 30.34 -30.13 -18.07
N PHE A 481 30.82 -29.35 -17.09
CA PHE A 481 31.85 -29.76 -16.14
C PHE A 481 31.40 -30.94 -15.26
N ALA A 482 30.22 -30.88 -14.63
CA ALA A 482 29.72 -31.96 -13.79
C ALA A 482 29.54 -33.29 -14.56
N ASN A 483 29.05 -33.23 -15.81
CA ASN A 483 28.98 -34.40 -16.68
C ASN A 483 30.37 -34.97 -17.01
N HIS A 484 31.37 -34.11 -17.19
CA HIS A 484 32.75 -34.51 -17.44
C HIS A 484 33.41 -35.15 -16.21
N VAL A 485 33.18 -34.60 -15.01
CA VAL A 485 33.58 -35.21 -13.72
C VAL A 485 33.00 -36.63 -13.61
N GLN A 486 31.70 -36.78 -13.83
CA GLN A 486 31.01 -38.07 -13.69
C GLN A 486 31.54 -39.12 -14.69
N LYS A 487 31.78 -38.74 -15.96
CA LYS A 487 32.41 -39.63 -16.97
C LYS A 487 33.84 -40.04 -16.58
N ASN A 488 34.60 -39.12 -16.00
CA ASN A 488 36.03 -39.29 -15.71
C ASN A 488 36.33 -39.67 -14.25
N LYS A 489 35.31 -40.07 -13.48
CA LYS A 489 35.45 -40.55 -12.10
C LYS A 489 36.45 -41.70 -11.93
N HIS A 490 36.65 -42.50 -12.97
CA HIS A 490 37.69 -43.54 -13.04
C HIS A 490 39.15 -43.02 -13.01
N LEU A 491 39.35 -41.70 -12.96
CA LEU A 491 40.64 -41.01 -12.81
C LEU A 491 40.78 -40.28 -11.46
N GLU A 492 39.88 -40.52 -10.50
CA GLU A 492 39.86 -39.81 -9.21
C GLU A 492 41.14 -39.97 -8.36
N ASP A 493 41.93 -41.01 -8.59
CA ASP A 493 43.26 -41.19 -7.99
C ASP A 493 44.37 -40.31 -8.61
N GLN A 494 44.13 -39.70 -9.79
CA GLN A 494 45.14 -38.95 -10.55
C GLN A 494 44.75 -37.49 -10.84
N LEU A 495 43.45 -37.19 -10.81
CA LEU A 495 42.87 -35.91 -11.23
C LEU A 495 41.92 -35.35 -10.16
N GLN A 496 42.05 -34.07 -9.87
CA GLN A 496 41.08 -33.28 -9.09
C GLN A 496 40.19 -32.41 -9.98
N PHE A 497 38.99 -32.10 -9.46
CA PHE A 497 38.00 -31.24 -10.10
C PHE A 497 37.52 -30.18 -9.12
N PHE A 498 37.81 -28.91 -9.43
CA PHE A 498 37.47 -27.77 -8.58
C PHE A 498 36.61 -26.75 -9.33
N LEU A 499 35.76 -26.04 -8.58
CA LEU A 499 35.03 -24.86 -9.05
C LEU A 499 35.45 -23.65 -8.19
N THR A 500 35.68 -22.51 -8.81
CA THR A 500 36.01 -21.26 -8.10
C THR A 500 35.52 -20.03 -8.85
N PHE A 501 35.42 -18.90 -8.14
CA PHE A 501 35.27 -17.60 -8.80
C PHE A 501 36.59 -17.18 -9.47
N ASP A 502 36.48 -16.47 -10.57
CA ASP A 502 37.60 -15.86 -11.29
C ASP A 502 38.08 -14.56 -10.63
N ASP A 503 39.15 -13.95 -11.15
CA ASP A 503 39.54 -12.60 -10.73
C ASP A 503 38.52 -11.55 -11.28
N PRO A 504 38.17 -10.49 -10.52
CA PRO A 504 37.08 -9.55 -10.88
C PRO A 504 37.19 -8.90 -12.27
N GLY A 505 36.05 -8.67 -12.91
CA GLY A 505 35.97 -8.08 -14.25
C GLY A 505 36.28 -9.03 -15.44
N GLN A 506 36.49 -10.32 -15.20
CA GLN A 506 36.50 -11.35 -16.26
C GLN A 506 35.06 -11.73 -16.67
N ASP A 507 34.76 -11.73 -17.98
CA ASP A 507 33.42 -12.03 -18.50
C ASP A 507 33.39 -13.42 -19.16
N GLY A 508 32.55 -14.33 -18.62
CA GLY A 508 32.39 -15.71 -19.08
C GLY A 508 33.12 -16.78 -18.23
N CYS A 509 32.99 -18.05 -18.61
CA CYS A 509 33.58 -19.19 -17.89
C CYS A 509 34.73 -19.82 -18.67
N HIS A 510 35.79 -20.25 -17.97
CA HIS A 510 36.92 -20.96 -18.58
C HIS A 510 37.52 -22.00 -17.64
N TYR A 511 38.36 -22.90 -18.18
CA TYR A 511 39.07 -23.91 -17.42
C TYR A 511 40.57 -23.61 -17.31
N SER A 512 41.14 -23.86 -16.14
CA SER A 512 42.57 -23.87 -15.85
C SER A 512 43.03 -25.31 -15.52
N VAL A 513 44.22 -25.69 -15.97
CA VAL A 513 44.83 -27.01 -15.78
C VAL A 513 46.14 -26.87 -15.03
N TYR A 514 46.25 -27.54 -13.88
CA TYR A 514 47.42 -27.55 -13.03
C TYR A 514 48.04 -28.95 -12.98
N GLN A 515 49.36 -29.00 -12.77
CA GLN A 515 50.11 -30.20 -12.40
C GLN A 515 50.74 -29.95 -11.04
N ALA A 516 50.21 -30.60 -10.00
CA ALA A 516 50.32 -30.13 -8.61
C ALA A 516 49.97 -28.62 -8.51
N ASP A 517 50.85 -27.80 -7.96
CA ASP A 517 50.74 -26.34 -7.81
C ASP A 517 51.02 -25.54 -9.11
N ASN A 518 51.60 -26.18 -10.13
CA ASN A 518 52.08 -25.50 -11.34
C ASN A 518 50.97 -25.42 -12.41
N LEU A 519 50.58 -24.19 -12.79
CA LEU A 519 49.64 -23.92 -13.89
C LEU A 519 50.26 -24.30 -15.25
N LEU A 520 49.73 -25.36 -15.88
CA LEU A 520 50.18 -25.82 -17.20
C LEU A 520 49.51 -25.05 -18.34
N LYS A 521 48.20 -24.86 -18.23
CA LYS A 521 47.39 -24.25 -19.29
C LYS A 521 46.18 -23.55 -18.68
N ASP A 522 45.83 -22.41 -19.25
CA ASP A 522 44.79 -21.53 -18.73
C ASP A 522 43.91 -20.98 -19.86
N ASN A 523 42.78 -20.35 -19.48
CA ASN A 523 41.83 -19.74 -20.40
C ASN A 523 41.29 -20.72 -21.46
N LEU A 524 41.04 -21.98 -21.08
CA LEU A 524 40.43 -22.99 -21.96
C LEU A 524 38.91 -22.82 -22.02
N ILE A 525 38.35 -22.71 -23.22
CA ILE A 525 36.91 -22.46 -23.41
C ILE A 525 36.09 -23.77 -23.45
N ALA A 526 36.73 -24.90 -23.77
CA ALA A 526 36.08 -26.21 -23.96
C ALA A 526 36.90 -27.37 -23.35
N LEU A 527 36.17 -28.42 -22.97
CA LEU A 527 36.74 -29.70 -22.50
C LEU A 527 37.13 -30.62 -23.69
N PRO A 528 37.85 -31.74 -23.46
CA PRO A 528 38.28 -32.63 -24.55
C PRO A 528 37.10 -33.17 -25.37
N HIS A 529 37.05 -32.82 -26.65
CA HIS A 529 35.99 -33.20 -27.58
C HIS A 529 36.38 -34.44 -28.41
N PRO A 530 35.44 -35.11 -29.09
CA PRO A 530 35.79 -36.21 -30.01
C PRO A 530 36.65 -35.72 -31.19
N PRO A 531 37.60 -36.53 -31.70
CA PRO A 531 38.34 -36.19 -32.90
C PRO A 531 37.46 -36.11 -34.15
N ASN A 532 37.80 -35.16 -35.03
CA ASN A 532 37.03 -34.84 -36.23
C ASN A 532 37.65 -35.49 -37.47
N ASP A 533 36.88 -35.56 -38.56
CA ASP A 533 37.39 -35.93 -39.90
C ASP A 533 38.15 -37.27 -39.91
N LEU A 534 37.52 -38.31 -39.34
CA LEU A 534 38.06 -39.68 -39.33
C LEU A 534 38.17 -40.24 -40.76
N ARG A 535 39.41 -40.56 -41.17
CA ARG A 535 39.76 -41.05 -42.50
C ARG A 535 40.48 -42.39 -42.43
N VAL A 536 40.30 -43.18 -43.48
CA VAL A 536 40.87 -44.53 -43.60
C VAL A 536 41.66 -44.64 -44.90
N ASN A 537 42.96 -44.83 -44.75
CA ASN A 537 43.91 -45.02 -45.84
C ASN A 537 44.41 -46.48 -45.83
N TYR A 538 44.20 -47.18 -46.93
CA TYR A 538 44.84 -48.47 -47.18
C TYR A 538 46.32 -48.22 -47.54
N PRO A 539 47.29 -48.91 -46.92
CA PRO A 539 48.70 -48.72 -47.23
C PRO A 539 49.00 -49.18 -48.67
N THR A 540 49.69 -48.33 -49.44
CA THR A 540 50.19 -48.68 -50.78
C THR A 540 51.26 -49.78 -50.68
N LYS A 541 51.30 -50.66 -51.69
CA LYS A 541 52.16 -51.86 -51.71
C LYS A 541 53.64 -51.55 -52.01
N ASP A 542 54.33 -50.88 -51.10
CA ASP A 542 55.78 -50.66 -51.20
C ASP A 542 56.58 -51.10 -49.95
N ASN A 543 55.93 -51.41 -48.81
CA ASN A 543 56.59 -51.91 -47.60
C ASN A 543 55.72 -52.94 -46.83
N ALA A 544 55.25 -53.98 -47.53
CA ALA A 544 54.51 -55.08 -46.92
C ALA A 544 55.47 -56.22 -46.49
N ILE A 545 55.85 -56.26 -45.21
CA ILE A 545 56.46 -57.44 -44.58
C ILE A 545 55.38 -58.51 -44.38
N ASP A 546 55.77 -59.78 -44.52
CA ASP A 546 54.88 -60.92 -44.73
C ASP A 546 53.95 -61.22 -43.52
N LEU A 547 52.67 -60.87 -43.63
CA LEU A 547 51.60 -61.09 -42.62
C LEU A 547 50.36 -61.72 -43.27
N LYS A 548 50.40 -63.03 -43.49
CA LYS A 548 49.45 -63.80 -44.34
C LYS A 548 48.06 -64.09 -43.73
N SER A 549 47.54 -63.22 -42.85
CA SER A 549 46.22 -63.44 -42.21
C SER A 549 45.44 -62.16 -41.83
N SER A 550 45.99 -60.96 -42.01
CA SER A 550 45.29 -59.72 -41.65
C SER A 550 45.50 -58.59 -42.65
N ASP A 551 44.42 -57.93 -43.04
CA ASP A 551 44.48 -56.63 -43.69
C ASP A 551 44.86 -55.56 -42.65
N VAL A 552 45.67 -54.58 -43.04
CA VAL A 552 46.11 -53.50 -42.16
C VAL A 552 45.67 -52.16 -42.75
N VAL A 553 44.97 -51.35 -41.95
CA VAL A 553 44.44 -50.04 -42.34
C VAL A 553 45.09 -48.94 -41.49
N ARG A 554 45.43 -47.81 -42.10
CA ARG A 554 45.80 -46.59 -41.39
C ARG A 554 44.55 -45.76 -41.14
N VAL A 555 44.21 -45.55 -39.88
CA VAL A 555 43.19 -44.59 -39.46
C VAL A 555 43.88 -43.27 -39.16
N LEU A 556 43.31 -42.14 -39.59
CA LEU A 556 43.78 -40.79 -39.32
C LEU A 556 42.59 -39.92 -38.89
N TRP A 557 42.85 -38.84 -38.17
CA TRP A 557 41.83 -37.89 -37.73
C TRP A 557 42.45 -36.50 -37.56
N ASN A 558 41.62 -35.46 -37.45
CA ASN A 558 42.05 -34.12 -37.10
C ASN A 558 41.74 -33.85 -35.62
N TYR A 559 42.75 -33.39 -34.89
CA TYR A 559 42.61 -32.83 -33.55
C TYR A 559 43.43 -31.55 -33.44
N GLN A 560 42.89 -30.55 -32.74
CA GLN A 560 43.59 -29.30 -32.46
C GLN A 560 44.53 -29.51 -31.27
N ASP A 561 45.71 -28.89 -31.29
CA ASP A 561 46.57 -28.89 -30.10
C ASP A 561 45.90 -28.08 -28.97
N VAL A 562 45.67 -28.76 -27.85
CA VAL A 562 45.04 -28.22 -26.64
C VAL A 562 46.07 -27.58 -25.68
N GLY A 563 47.36 -27.73 -25.95
CA GLY A 563 48.45 -27.16 -25.13
C GLY A 563 48.81 -27.97 -23.88
N TYR A 564 48.36 -29.23 -23.80
CA TYR A 564 48.73 -30.19 -22.76
C TYR A 564 48.76 -31.63 -23.33
N PRO A 565 49.44 -32.58 -22.65
CA PRO A 565 49.63 -33.93 -23.19
C PRO A 565 48.31 -34.68 -23.44
N HIS A 566 48.10 -35.08 -24.69
CA HIS A 566 46.93 -35.81 -25.14
C HIS A 566 47.33 -36.98 -26.05
N HIS A 567 46.61 -38.08 -25.91
CA HIS A 567 46.72 -39.29 -26.72
C HIS A 567 45.34 -39.60 -27.32
N PHE A 568 45.23 -40.69 -28.09
CA PHE A 568 43.95 -41.12 -28.63
C PHE A 568 43.69 -42.59 -28.32
N VAL A 569 42.45 -42.90 -27.96
CA VAL A 569 41.93 -44.26 -27.81
C VAL A 569 41.10 -44.58 -29.04
N VAL A 570 41.55 -45.56 -29.80
CA VAL A 570 40.87 -46.09 -30.99
C VAL A 570 40.20 -47.41 -30.61
N GLU A 571 38.90 -47.50 -30.82
CA GLU A 571 38.11 -48.71 -30.63
C GLU A 571 37.62 -49.26 -31.97
N TYR A 572 37.68 -50.57 -32.14
CA TYR A 572 37.22 -51.25 -33.36
C TYR A 572 36.60 -52.62 -33.07
N ARG A 573 35.67 -53.06 -33.93
CA ARG A 573 35.02 -54.39 -33.84
C ARG A 573 34.52 -54.90 -35.20
N PRO A 574 34.26 -56.22 -35.38
CA PRO A 574 33.63 -56.73 -36.59
C PRO A 574 32.23 -56.14 -36.80
N LYS A 575 31.95 -55.68 -38.02
CA LYS A 575 30.68 -55.05 -38.38
C LYS A 575 29.52 -56.05 -38.25
N GLY A 576 28.44 -55.64 -37.59
CA GLY A 576 27.27 -56.50 -37.40
C GLY A 576 27.45 -57.61 -36.35
N SER A 577 28.53 -57.56 -35.55
CA SER A 577 28.66 -58.43 -34.37
C SER A 577 27.56 -58.12 -33.35
N CYS A 578 26.93 -59.18 -32.82
CA CYS A 578 26.03 -59.09 -31.68
C CYS A 578 26.78 -58.99 -30.34
N ASP A 579 28.11 -59.16 -30.34
CA ASP A 579 28.96 -58.91 -29.18
C ASP A 579 29.07 -57.40 -28.88
N LYS A 580 29.02 -57.04 -27.60
CA LYS A 580 29.07 -55.66 -27.12
C LYS A 580 30.50 -55.17 -26.86
N SER A 581 31.48 -56.06 -26.88
CA SER A 581 32.89 -55.73 -26.67
C SER A 581 33.53 -55.04 -27.88
N TRP A 582 34.33 -54.02 -27.62
CA TRP A 582 35.18 -53.33 -28.60
C TRP A 582 36.65 -53.67 -28.31
N MET A 583 37.46 -53.86 -29.35
CA MET A 583 38.92 -53.97 -29.21
C MET A 583 39.51 -52.57 -29.12
N GLN A 584 40.33 -52.31 -28.10
CA GLN A 584 40.86 -50.97 -27.78
C GLN A 584 42.36 -50.88 -28.06
N ARG A 585 42.79 -49.80 -28.71
CA ARG A 585 44.21 -49.45 -28.92
C ARG A 585 44.45 -47.99 -28.58
N LYS A 586 45.43 -47.68 -27.72
CA LYS A 586 45.88 -46.30 -27.42
C LYS A 586 47.09 -45.92 -28.28
N THR A 587 47.20 -44.66 -28.69
CA THR A 587 48.41 -44.13 -29.36
C THR A 587 49.58 -44.05 -28.38
N THR A 588 50.80 -44.22 -28.90
CA THR A 588 52.03 -44.29 -28.07
C THR A 588 52.82 -42.98 -28.05
N ILE A 589 52.54 -42.08 -28.98
CA ILE A 589 53.16 -40.75 -29.05
C ILE A 589 52.08 -39.70 -28.75
N PRO A 590 52.34 -38.69 -27.89
CA PRO A 590 51.41 -37.58 -27.67
C PRO A 590 51.12 -36.81 -28.96
N GLY A 591 49.87 -36.42 -29.19
CA GLY A 591 49.45 -35.73 -30.43
C GLY A 591 49.49 -36.58 -31.71
N GLU A 592 49.70 -37.90 -31.60
CA GLU A 592 49.75 -38.80 -32.77
C GLU A 592 48.36 -38.98 -33.40
N ASN A 593 48.02 -38.13 -34.37
CA ASN A 593 46.74 -38.08 -35.06
C ASN A 593 46.48 -39.24 -36.07
N GLN A 594 47.09 -40.41 -35.84
CA GLN A 594 46.93 -41.60 -36.68
C GLN A 594 47.24 -42.90 -35.92
N THR A 595 46.72 -44.04 -36.39
CA THR A 595 47.19 -45.35 -35.96
C THR A 595 47.00 -46.42 -37.04
N MET A 596 47.62 -47.59 -36.86
CA MET A 596 47.41 -48.76 -37.71
C MET A 596 46.50 -49.78 -36.99
N ILE A 597 45.50 -50.31 -37.68
CA ILE A 597 44.64 -51.40 -37.19
C ILE A 597 44.79 -52.61 -38.11
N SER A 598 45.05 -53.78 -37.52
CA SER A 598 45.08 -55.07 -38.24
C SER A 598 43.81 -55.85 -37.95
N PHE A 599 43.15 -56.38 -38.99
CA PHE A 599 41.90 -57.15 -38.87
C PHE A 599 41.84 -58.30 -39.91
N PRO A 600 41.02 -59.34 -39.71
CA PRO A 600 41.00 -60.49 -40.62
C PRO A 600 40.57 -60.13 -42.06
N THR A 601 41.39 -60.53 -43.04
CA THR A 601 41.14 -60.27 -44.47
C THR A 601 39.78 -60.78 -44.91
N GLY A 602 38.96 -59.91 -45.54
CA GLY A 602 37.59 -60.25 -45.97
C GLY A 602 36.50 -59.85 -44.97
N SER A 603 36.85 -59.35 -43.79
CA SER A 603 35.89 -58.81 -42.82
C SER A 603 35.58 -57.33 -43.10
N ALA A 604 34.40 -56.88 -42.65
CA ALA A 604 34.12 -55.46 -42.43
C ALA A 604 34.26 -55.14 -40.93
N ILE A 605 34.76 -53.96 -40.60
CA ILE A 605 34.92 -53.47 -39.23
C ILE A 605 34.29 -52.10 -39.04
N GLU A 606 33.76 -51.88 -37.83
CA GLU A 606 33.34 -50.60 -37.29
C GLU A 606 34.50 -50.01 -36.48
N ILE A 607 34.79 -48.71 -36.62
CA ILE A 607 35.88 -48.01 -35.91
C ILE A 607 35.37 -46.68 -35.32
N ARG A 608 35.83 -46.32 -34.12
CA ARG A 608 35.62 -45.01 -33.47
C ARG A 608 36.84 -44.55 -32.69
N VAL A 609 37.03 -43.24 -32.48
CA VAL A 609 38.20 -42.67 -31.79
C VAL A 609 37.76 -41.66 -30.72
N ALA A 610 38.41 -41.65 -29.56
CA ALA A 610 38.27 -40.63 -28.52
C ALA A 610 39.64 -40.01 -28.18
N ALA A 611 39.66 -38.74 -27.79
CA ALA A 611 40.83 -38.08 -27.22
C ALA A 611 40.97 -38.48 -25.73
N ASP A 612 42.19 -38.79 -25.29
CA ASP A 612 42.51 -39.35 -23.98
C ASP A 612 43.63 -38.49 -23.34
N THR A 613 43.23 -37.57 -22.46
CA THR A 613 44.07 -36.46 -21.97
C THR A 613 44.35 -36.54 -20.47
N CYS A 614 45.31 -35.76 -19.96
CA CYS A 614 45.57 -35.66 -18.52
C CYS A 614 44.38 -35.09 -17.70
N ILE A 615 43.41 -34.43 -18.35
CA ILE A 615 42.18 -33.92 -17.70
C ILE A 615 40.93 -34.76 -18.01
N GLY A 616 41.09 -35.95 -18.60
CA GLY A 616 40.00 -36.86 -18.93
C GLY A 616 39.92 -37.28 -20.40
N ARG A 617 39.02 -38.22 -20.69
CA ARG A 617 38.69 -38.71 -22.03
C ARG A 617 37.45 -38.01 -22.59
N SER A 618 37.45 -37.75 -23.90
CA SER A 618 36.28 -37.29 -24.65
C SER A 618 35.24 -38.41 -24.84
N ASP A 619 34.07 -38.05 -25.36
CA ASP A 619 33.22 -39.04 -26.04
C ASP A 619 33.93 -39.58 -27.30
N PHE A 620 33.47 -40.73 -27.80
CA PHE A 620 33.94 -41.29 -29.06
C PHE A 620 33.34 -40.56 -30.26
N SER A 621 34.10 -40.49 -31.34
CA SER A 621 33.67 -40.04 -32.67
C SER A 621 32.48 -40.85 -33.19
N ASN A 622 31.84 -40.34 -34.23
CA ASN A 622 30.98 -41.15 -35.10
C ASN A 622 31.71 -42.42 -35.54
N VAL A 623 30.96 -43.53 -35.60
CA VAL A 623 31.48 -44.83 -36.06
C VAL A 623 31.64 -44.79 -37.58
N ILE A 624 32.81 -45.17 -38.07
CA ILE A 624 33.07 -45.36 -39.50
C ILE A 624 33.11 -46.85 -39.86
N ASP A 625 32.61 -47.15 -41.05
CA ASP A 625 32.63 -48.49 -41.64
C ASP A 625 33.85 -48.67 -42.55
N VAL A 626 34.56 -49.80 -42.39
CA VAL A 626 35.67 -50.19 -43.27
C VAL A 626 35.44 -51.60 -43.79
N ALA A 627 35.55 -51.81 -45.09
CA ALA A 627 35.36 -53.11 -45.73
C ALA A 627 36.47 -53.39 -46.76
N SER A 628 37.11 -54.56 -46.66
CA SER A 628 38.12 -55.00 -47.61
C SER A 628 37.50 -55.31 -48.99
N THR A 629 37.82 -54.54 -50.02
CA THR A 629 37.34 -54.78 -51.39
C THR A 629 38.33 -55.64 -52.20
N ARG A 630 37.89 -56.83 -52.63
CA ARG A 630 38.58 -57.58 -53.69
C ARG A 630 38.23 -56.99 -55.06
N ARG A 631 39.17 -57.02 -56.01
CA ARG A 631 39.04 -56.36 -57.32
C ARG A 631 39.36 -57.31 -58.47
N SER A 632 38.33 -57.72 -59.20
CA SER A 632 38.33 -58.58 -60.40
C SER A 632 36.86 -58.64 -60.90
N ASP A 633 36.48 -58.36 -62.15
CA ASP A 633 37.25 -58.09 -63.38
C ASP A 633 36.57 -57.06 -64.31
N LEU A 634 37.22 -56.70 -65.42
CA LEU A 634 36.64 -55.98 -66.57
C LEU A 634 36.05 -57.02 -67.58
N HIS A 635 35.08 -56.70 -68.45
CA HIS A 635 35.15 -55.80 -69.61
C HIS A 635 33.74 -55.52 -70.19
N LYS A 636 33.46 -54.31 -70.73
CA LYS A 636 33.23 -53.95 -72.18
C LYS A 636 32.07 -54.68 -72.90
N ASP A 637 31.41 -54.13 -73.93
CA ASP A 637 31.55 -52.87 -74.68
C ASP A 637 30.38 -51.89 -74.32
N GLY A 638 30.12 -50.67 -74.83
CA GLY A 638 30.51 -49.87 -76.02
C GLY A 638 29.21 -49.22 -76.59
N ALA A 639 29.18 -48.04 -77.22
CA ALA A 639 30.21 -47.03 -77.53
C ALA A 639 29.54 -45.67 -77.92
N HIS A 640 30.36 -44.61 -78.13
CA HIS A 640 30.02 -43.29 -78.72
C HIS A 640 29.14 -42.31 -77.87
N HIS A 641 29.28 -40.97 -77.94
CA HIS A 641 30.20 -40.09 -78.72
C HIS A 641 30.55 -38.76 -77.97
N SER A 642 31.80 -38.28 -78.12
CA SER A 642 32.35 -36.88 -78.13
C SER A 642 31.53 -35.63 -77.69
N THR A 643 32.07 -34.53 -77.12
CA THR A 643 33.46 -34.10 -76.73
C THR A 643 33.48 -32.79 -75.91
N LYS A 644 34.51 -32.61 -75.05
CA LYS A 644 35.33 -31.40 -74.68
C LYS A 644 34.70 -29.97 -74.64
N GLU A 645 34.82 -29.24 -73.52
CA GLU A 645 35.79 -28.14 -73.19
C GLU A 645 35.57 -26.84 -74.04
N ASP A 646 35.51 -25.60 -73.52
CA ASP A 646 36.39 -24.95 -72.54
C ASP A 646 35.86 -23.61 -71.91
N ALA A 647 36.59 -23.05 -70.92
CA ALA A 647 36.72 -21.61 -70.53
C ALA A 647 35.55 -20.71 -69.98
N ILE A 648 35.43 -20.65 -68.63
CA ILE A 648 35.54 -19.46 -67.71
C ILE A 648 34.98 -18.06 -68.11
N TRP A 649 34.15 -17.41 -67.24
CA TRP A 649 34.41 -16.09 -66.57
C TRP A 649 33.24 -15.51 -65.71
N PHE A 650 33.59 -14.84 -64.59
CA PHE A 650 32.92 -13.78 -63.77
C PHE A 650 31.53 -13.93 -63.06
N ASN A 651 31.60 -13.84 -61.71
CA ASN A 651 30.88 -12.98 -60.74
C ASN A 651 29.33 -12.81 -60.59
N TYR A 652 28.93 -12.70 -59.31
CA TYR A 652 27.74 -12.06 -58.69
C TYR A 652 27.60 -10.54 -59.02
N PRO A 653 26.50 -9.79 -58.69
CA PRO A 653 25.45 -10.07 -57.68
C PRO A 653 23.97 -9.71 -58.05
N SER A 654 23.08 -9.89 -57.06
CA SER A 654 21.78 -9.26 -56.75
C SER A 654 21.19 -8.12 -57.62
N TYR A 655 19.84 -8.07 -57.73
CA TYR A 655 19.10 -6.78 -57.81
C TYR A 655 17.65 -6.87 -57.31
N ALA A 656 17.04 -5.72 -57.00
CA ALA A 656 15.65 -5.58 -56.54
C ALA A 656 14.90 -4.38 -57.18
N ARG A 657 13.58 -4.55 -57.38
CA ARG A 657 12.51 -3.53 -57.59
C ARG A 657 12.54 -2.60 -58.83
N LEU A 658 11.34 -2.06 -59.12
CA LEU A 658 10.89 -0.98 -60.04
C LEU A 658 10.29 -1.40 -61.41
N PHE A 659 9.17 -0.84 -61.91
CA PHE A 659 8.06 -0.05 -61.31
C PHE A 659 6.83 0.03 -62.28
N PHE A 660 5.67 0.52 -61.78
CA PHE A 660 4.42 1.03 -62.43
C PHE A 660 4.32 1.15 -63.98
N SER A 661 3.16 0.99 -64.66
CA SER A 661 1.84 1.68 -64.50
C SER A 661 0.80 1.11 -65.54
N ILE A 662 -0.51 1.43 -65.68
CA ILE A 662 -1.61 2.05 -64.87
C ILE A 662 -2.98 1.78 -65.57
N ARG A 663 -4.08 1.53 -64.81
CA ARG A 663 -5.54 1.77 -65.09
C ARG A 663 -6.40 0.88 -64.15
N SER A 664 -6.92 1.34 -63.01
CA SER A 664 -8.14 2.16 -62.80
C SER A 664 -9.46 1.43 -63.16
N ARG A 665 -10.48 1.30 -62.29
CA ARG A 665 -10.88 2.05 -61.07
C ARG A 665 -11.46 1.13 -59.96
N CYS A 666 -11.82 1.75 -58.83
CA CYS A 666 -12.45 1.18 -57.62
C CYS A 666 -11.50 0.39 -56.70
N GLN A 667 -10.81 1.12 -55.84
CA GLN A 667 -10.23 0.56 -54.61
C GLN A 667 -11.28 0.65 -53.49
N SER A 668 -11.60 -0.48 -52.87
CA SER A 668 -11.96 -0.53 -51.46
C SER A 668 -10.66 -0.69 -50.67
N ASP A 669 -10.41 0.16 -49.67
CA ASP A 669 -9.16 0.12 -48.92
C ASP A 669 -9.13 -1.11 -48.01
N ASN A 670 -8.23 -2.05 -48.28
CA ASN A 670 -8.26 -3.39 -47.72
C ASN A 670 -7.42 -3.51 -46.44
N ARG A 671 -7.48 -2.46 -45.60
CA ARG A 671 -6.72 -2.30 -44.35
C ARG A 671 -7.49 -2.84 -43.15
N ARG A 672 -6.79 -3.30 -42.13
CA ARG A 672 -7.40 -3.68 -40.84
C ARG A 672 -7.72 -2.42 -40.04
N ILE A 673 -8.74 -2.47 -39.17
CA ILE A 673 -9.21 -1.30 -38.43
C ILE A 673 -8.11 -0.65 -37.57
N ALA A 674 -7.22 -1.45 -36.95
CA ALA A 674 -6.03 -0.98 -36.26
C ALA A 674 -5.16 -0.03 -37.11
N GLU A 675 -4.88 -0.40 -38.37
CA GLU A 675 -4.04 0.39 -39.29
C GLU A 675 -4.73 1.71 -39.66
N THR A 676 -6.05 1.69 -39.87
CA THR A 676 -6.85 2.90 -40.12
C THR A 676 -6.82 3.85 -38.92
N PHE A 677 -6.92 3.32 -37.69
CA PHE A 677 -6.81 4.13 -36.48
C PHE A 677 -5.40 4.69 -36.25
N ALA A 678 -4.35 3.94 -36.59
CA ALA A 678 -2.96 4.39 -36.52
C ALA A 678 -2.63 5.52 -37.51
N LEU A 679 -3.31 5.54 -38.67
CA LEU A 679 -3.10 6.52 -39.73
C LEU A 679 -4.01 7.75 -39.66
N GLU A 680 -5.27 7.60 -39.23
CA GLU A 680 -6.29 8.64 -39.38
C GLU A 680 -6.91 9.11 -38.05
N ASN A 681 -6.91 8.27 -37.01
CA ASN A 681 -7.59 8.54 -35.73
C ASN A 681 -6.64 8.57 -34.52
N SER A 682 -5.36 8.91 -34.71
CA SER A 682 -4.39 9.04 -33.60
C SER A 682 -3.28 10.05 -33.87
N ILE A 683 -2.54 10.39 -32.82
CA ILE A 683 -1.35 11.26 -32.82
C ILE A 683 -0.18 10.44 -32.29
N LEU A 684 0.92 10.37 -33.04
CA LEU A 684 2.16 9.72 -32.62
C LEU A 684 2.79 10.48 -31.44
N MET A 685 2.83 9.85 -30.27
CA MET A 685 3.40 10.39 -29.03
C MET A 685 4.88 10.02 -28.89
N HIS A 686 5.20 8.74 -29.01
CA HIS A 686 6.54 8.21 -28.81
C HIS A 686 6.99 7.40 -30.02
N ARG A 687 8.20 7.68 -30.52
CA ARG A 687 8.83 6.91 -31.61
C ARG A 687 9.63 5.76 -31.02
N GLY A 688 9.32 4.54 -31.43
CA GLY A 688 9.95 3.34 -30.90
C GLY A 688 9.56 2.09 -31.67
N LYS A 689 9.92 0.93 -31.11
CA LYS A 689 9.51 -0.39 -31.56
C LYS A 689 8.70 -1.03 -30.42
N PRO A 690 7.36 -1.05 -30.46
CA PRO A 690 6.46 -0.33 -31.38
C PRO A 690 6.38 1.19 -31.10
N ASN A 691 5.75 1.94 -32.00
CA ASN A 691 5.42 3.35 -31.80
C ASN A 691 4.19 3.51 -30.89
N ILE A 692 4.14 4.53 -30.02
CA ILE A 692 2.97 4.78 -29.15
C ILE A 692 2.13 5.92 -29.72
N HIS A 693 0.86 5.64 -29.98
CA HIS A 693 -0.12 6.52 -30.60
C HIS A 693 -1.22 6.89 -29.61
N LEU A 694 -1.35 8.17 -29.25
CA LEU A 694 -2.51 8.68 -28.50
C LEU A 694 -3.72 8.72 -29.43
N LEU A 695 -4.82 8.07 -29.06
CA LEU A 695 -6.05 8.07 -29.84
C LEU A 695 -6.70 9.46 -29.86
N ASN A 696 -7.26 9.83 -31.01
CA ASN A 696 -8.08 11.03 -31.15
C ASN A 696 -9.46 10.76 -30.54
N VAL A 697 -9.64 11.26 -29.33
CA VAL A 697 -10.88 11.15 -28.55
C VAL A 697 -11.66 12.46 -28.64
N LYS A 698 -12.97 12.37 -28.91
CA LYS A 698 -13.85 13.54 -28.97
C LYS A 698 -14.66 13.69 -27.68
N GLU A 699 -14.42 14.78 -26.95
CA GLU A 699 -15.23 15.15 -25.79
C GLU A 699 -16.61 15.67 -26.24
N ASN A 700 -17.69 15.05 -25.75
CA ASN A 700 -19.07 15.36 -26.11
C ASN A 700 -19.84 16.12 -25.02
N SER A 701 -19.42 16.01 -23.75
CA SER A 701 -20.03 16.74 -22.63
C SER A 701 -19.02 16.97 -21.52
N ILE A 702 -18.99 18.21 -20.99
CA ILE A 702 -18.19 18.61 -19.84
C ILE A 702 -19.14 19.03 -18.72
N ASP A 703 -19.06 18.32 -17.60
CA ASP A 703 -19.36 18.86 -16.27
C ASP A 703 -18.03 18.83 -15.48
N GLY A 704 -17.89 19.67 -14.45
CA GLY A 704 -16.60 19.85 -13.76
C GLY A 704 -16.02 18.56 -13.16
N ASP A 705 -16.89 17.64 -12.73
CA ASP A 705 -16.53 16.33 -12.18
C ASP A 705 -16.60 15.18 -13.21
N PHE A 706 -17.16 15.41 -14.42
CA PHE A 706 -17.58 14.36 -15.36
C PHE A 706 -17.26 14.66 -16.84
N ARG A 707 -16.60 13.71 -17.52
CA ARG A 707 -16.26 13.82 -18.95
C ARG A 707 -16.83 12.64 -19.75
N TRP A 708 -17.43 12.93 -20.91
CA TRP A 708 -17.87 11.89 -21.85
C TRP A 708 -17.09 11.97 -23.16
N MET A 709 -16.51 10.83 -23.54
CA MET A 709 -15.45 10.70 -24.53
C MET A 709 -15.84 9.69 -25.60
N ASP A 710 -15.96 10.12 -26.86
CA ASP A 710 -16.12 9.21 -28.00
C ASP A 710 -14.76 8.83 -28.60
N VAL A 711 -14.51 7.53 -28.77
CA VAL A 711 -13.30 7.00 -29.42
C VAL A 711 -13.65 6.56 -30.85
N GLY A 712 -13.17 7.28 -31.87
CA GLY A 712 -13.40 6.94 -33.28
C GLY A 712 -13.42 8.12 -34.26
N PRO A 713 -13.59 7.84 -35.56
CA PRO A 713 -13.53 8.86 -36.61
C PRO A 713 -14.68 9.86 -36.51
N SER A 714 -14.40 11.14 -36.82
CA SER A 714 -15.36 12.25 -36.72
C SER A 714 -16.47 12.27 -37.80
N ARG A 715 -16.67 11.16 -38.52
CA ARG A 715 -17.76 10.97 -39.50
C ARG A 715 -18.44 9.63 -39.25
N PRO A 716 -19.75 9.58 -38.97
CA PRO A 716 -20.47 8.31 -38.92
C PRO A 716 -20.52 7.70 -40.33
N SER A 717 -20.10 6.43 -40.43
CA SER A 717 -20.45 5.57 -41.56
C SER A 717 -21.97 5.35 -41.60
N ILE A 718 -22.51 5.04 -42.77
CA ILE A 718 -23.96 5.10 -43.02
C ILE A 718 -24.67 3.89 -42.40
N CYS A 719 -25.46 4.17 -41.36
CA CYS A 719 -26.62 3.42 -40.89
C CYS A 719 -26.43 1.93 -40.51
N THR A 720 -26.18 1.69 -39.23
CA THR A 720 -27.03 0.77 -38.45
C THR A 720 -27.86 1.58 -37.42
N PRO A 721 -29.10 1.19 -37.11
CA PRO A 721 -29.87 1.83 -36.02
C PRO A 721 -29.20 1.60 -34.66
N PHE A 722 -29.30 2.57 -33.75
CA PHE A 722 -28.70 2.49 -32.41
C PHE A 722 -29.49 1.53 -31.49
N ASN A 723 -29.37 0.23 -31.74
CA ASN A 723 -30.07 -0.82 -31.02
C ASN A 723 -29.47 -1.00 -29.62
N ARG A 724 -30.21 -0.59 -28.58
CA ARG A 724 -29.75 -0.63 -27.16
C ARG A 724 -29.35 -2.02 -26.64
N ARG A 725 -29.66 -3.10 -27.35
CA ARG A 725 -29.25 -4.47 -26.99
C ARG A 725 -27.78 -4.75 -27.34
N ASP A 726 -27.21 -3.99 -28.27
CA ASP A 726 -25.90 -4.23 -28.87
C ASP A 726 -24.84 -3.23 -28.34
N HIS A 727 -25.07 -2.72 -27.12
CA HIS A 727 -24.21 -1.75 -26.42
C HIS A 727 -23.99 -2.19 -24.96
N LYS A 728 -22.76 -2.56 -24.62
CA LYS A 728 -22.35 -2.92 -23.25
C LYS A 728 -21.85 -1.69 -22.48
N ILE A 729 -22.04 -1.68 -21.16
CA ILE A 729 -21.61 -0.59 -20.28
C ILE A 729 -20.92 -1.20 -19.06
N ILE A 730 -19.67 -0.84 -18.82
CA ILE A 730 -18.87 -1.31 -17.67
C ILE A 730 -18.31 -0.14 -16.87
N MET A 731 -18.12 -0.32 -15.57
CA MET A 731 -17.51 0.68 -14.68
C MET A 731 -16.32 0.07 -13.93
N LEU A 732 -15.17 0.73 -14.02
CA LEU A 732 -13.91 0.28 -13.41
C LEU A 732 -13.65 1.05 -12.10
N MET A 733 -13.49 0.32 -10.99
CA MET A 733 -13.26 0.88 -9.65
C MET A 733 -12.03 0.23 -9.02
N GLY A 734 -11.18 0.99 -8.31
CA GLY A 734 -9.94 0.44 -7.75
C GLY A 734 -9.02 1.53 -7.23
N ALA A 735 -7.98 1.17 -6.48
CA ALA A 735 -7.06 2.12 -5.84
C ALA A 735 -6.37 3.07 -6.84
N THR A 736 -5.88 4.21 -6.34
CA THR A 736 -4.82 4.95 -7.03
C THR A 736 -3.62 4.01 -7.19
N GLY A 737 -3.20 3.75 -8.44
CA GLY A 737 -2.10 2.83 -8.76
C GLY A 737 -2.50 1.41 -9.20
N SER A 738 -3.76 0.98 -9.07
CA SER A 738 -4.15 -0.43 -9.39
C SER A 738 -4.21 -0.80 -10.89
N GLY A 739 -3.58 -0.02 -11.77
CA GLY A 739 -3.47 -0.34 -13.20
C GLY A 739 -4.71 -0.06 -14.06
N LYS A 740 -5.75 0.62 -13.53
CA LYS A 740 -7.01 0.94 -14.27
C LYS A 740 -6.77 1.55 -15.66
N SER A 741 -5.96 2.60 -15.76
CA SER A 741 -5.67 3.29 -17.02
C SER A 741 -5.01 2.35 -18.04
N THR A 742 -3.98 1.61 -17.62
CA THR A 742 -3.25 0.64 -18.45
C THR A 742 -4.18 -0.50 -18.91
N LEU A 743 -5.13 -0.92 -18.07
CA LEU A 743 -6.14 -1.92 -18.42
C LEU A 743 -7.14 -1.39 -19.47
N ILE A 744 -7.51 -0.10 -19.42
CA ILE A 744 -8.33 0.54 -20.46
C ILE A 744 -7.57 0.57 -21.79
N ASP A 745 -6.28 0.94 -21.76
CA ASP A 745 -5.44 0.92 -22.96
C ASP A 745 -5.29 -0.51 -23.52
N GLY A 746 -5.10 -1.51 -22.67
CA GLY A 746 -5.09 -2.93 -23.05
C GLY A 746 -6.40 -3.40 -23.70
N MET A 747 -7.54 -3.10 -23.07
CA MET A 747 -8.87 -3.35 -23.62
C MET A 747 -9.05 -2.71 -25.00
N ILE A 748 -8.56 -1.49 -25.20
CA ILE A 748 -8.68 -0.76 -26.48
C ILE A 748 -7.80 -1.37 -27.57
N ASN A 749 -6.57 -1.77 -27.26
CA ASN A 749 -5.68 -2.46 -28.21
C ASN A 749 -6.28 -3.82 -28.62
N TYR A 750 -6.90 -4.56 -27.67
CA TYR A 750 -7.67 -5.76 -28.00
C TYR A 750 -8.87 -5.45 -28.90
N ILE A 751 -9.73 -4.50 -28.54
CA ILE A 751 -10.96 -4.16 -29.30
C ILE A 751 -10.64 -3.74 -30.75
N LEU A 752 -9.56 -2.98 -30.96
CA LEU A 752 -9.10 -2.57 -32.29
C LEU A 752 -8.35 -3.67 -33.06
N GLY A 753 -8.11 -4.84 -32.46
CA GLY A 753 -7.44 -5.98 -33.11
C GLY A 753 -5.96 -5.75 -33.39
N VAL A 754 -5.25 -5.05 -32.49
CA VAL A 754 -3.80 -4.85 -32.55
C VAL A 754 -3.08 -6.19 -32.34
N GLN A 755 -2.03 -6.43 -33.10
CA GLN A 755 -1.24 -7.66 -33.10
C GLN A 755 0.16 -7.39 -32.55
N TRP A 756 0.82 -8.43 -32.00
CA TRP A 756 2.17 -8.30 -31.45
C TRP A 756 3.16 -7.66 -32.43
N ASN A 757 3.15 -8.10 -33.69
CA ASN A 757 4.03 -7.62 -34.76
C ASN A 757 3.65 -6.24 -35.31
N ASP A 758 2.58 -5.58 -34.82
CA ASP A 758 2.23 -4.23 -35.30
C ASP A 758 3.31 -3.23 -34.88
N PRO A 759 3.77 -2.34 -35.78
CA PRO A 759 4.76 -1.31 -35.45
C PRO A 759 4.17 -0.14 -34.64
N PHE A 760 2.98 -0.31 -34.05
CA PHE A 760 2.27 0.68 -33.25
C PHE A 760 1.49 0.03 -32.09
N ARG A 761 1.19 0.83 -31.06
CA ARG A 761 0.28 0.56 -29.94
C ARG A 761 -0.54 1.82 -29.65
N PHE A 762 -1.76 1.64 -29.15
CA PHE A 762 -2.62 2.75 -28.76
C PHE A 762 -2.54 3.07 -27.28
N GLN A 763 -2.60 4.36 -26.96
CA GLN A 763 -2.89 4.89 -25.64
C GLN A 763 -4.16 5.75 -25.76
N CYS A 764 -5.04 5.66 -24.77
CA CYS A 764 -6.27 6.44 -24.66
C CYS A 764 -6.29 7.28 -23.37
N VAL A 765 -5.64 6.79 -22.31
CA VAL A 765 -5.58 7.48 -21.01
C VAL A 765 -4.18 8.06 -20.78
N GLY A 766 -4.11 9.37 -20.55
CA GLY A 766 -2.85 10.04 -20.18
C GLY A 766 -2.40 9.70 -18.75
N GLU A 767 -1.11 9.78 -18.49
CA GLU A 767 -0.45 9.29 -17.25
C GLU A 767 -0.81 10.03 -15.94
N SER A 768 -1.70 11.03 -15.99
CA SER A 768 -2.11 11.80 -14.81
C SER A 768 -3.23 11.13 -14.02
N ARG A 769 -3.20 11.27 -12.67
CA ARG A 769 -4.26 10.74 -11.77
C ARG A 769 -5.65 11.17 -12.26
N THR A 770 -6.55 10.22 -12.55
CA THR A 770 -7.91 10.54 -12.97
C THR A 770 -8.66 11.27 -11.85
N SER A 771 -8.83 12.58 -11.98
CA SER A 771 -9.47 13.44 -10.98
C SER A 771 -11.01 13.51 -11.10
N SER A 772 -11.55 13.07 -12.24
CA SER A 772 -12.95 13.13 -12.68
C SER A 772 -13.40 11.77 -13.22
N VAL A 773 -14.70 11.45 -13.11
CA VAL A 773 -15.24 10.22 -13.73
C VAL A 773 -15.28 10.42 -15.25
N THR A 774 -14.69 9.50 -16.00
CA THR A 774 -14.51 9.64 -17.45
C THR A 774 -15.08 8.43 -18.20
N ALA A 775 -16.06 8.65 -19.06
CA ALA A 775 -16.76 7.59 -19.81
C ALA A 775 -16.30 7.53 -21.27
N TYR A 776 -15.52 6.51 -21.62
CA TYR A 776 -15.01 6.25 -22.97
C TYR A 776 -15.99 5.35 -23.75
N THR A 777 -16.57 5.85 -24.83
CA THR A 777 -17.51 5.12 -25.69
C THR A 777 -16.85 4.75 -27.02
N ILE A 778 -16.73 3.45 -27.26
CA ILE A 778 -16.19 2.85 -28.48
C ILE A 778 -17.37 2.27 -29.26
N ARG A 779 -17.60 2.77 -30.48
CA ARG A 779 -18.68 2.29 -31.36
C ARG A 779 -18.19 1.15 -32.24
N HIS A 780 -18.96 0.07 -32.30
CA HIS A 780 -18.67 -1.08 -33.15
C HIS A 780 -18.45 -0.67 -34.60
N GLN A 781 -17.42 -1.27 -35.21
CA GLN A 781 -17.10 -1.17 -36.63
C GLN A 781 -16.59 -2.54 -37.10
N ASP A 782 -16.91 -2.91 -38.33
CA ASP A 782 -16.51 -4.20 -38.89
C ASP A 782 -14.97 -4.36 -38.86
N GLY A 783 -14.49 -5.47 -38.29
CA GLY A 783 -13.08 -5.72 -38.06
C GLY A 783 -12.58 -5.46 -36.63
N MET A 784 -13.43 -4.98 -35.72
CA MET A 784 -13.17 -5.02 -34.27
C MET A 784 -13.25 -6.45 -33.71
N CYS A 785 -12.57 -6.70 -32.59
CA CYS A 785 -12.55 -8.01 -31.91
C CYS A 785 -13.76 -8.29 -30.98
N ILE A 786 -14.70 -7.35 -30.86
CA ILE A 786 -15.97 -7.52 -30.13
C ILE A 786 -17.15 -7.19 -31.06
N PRO A 787 -18.29 -7.92 -31.02
CA PRO A 787 -19.42 -7.71 -31.94
C PRO A 787 -20.42 -6.63 -31.47
N TYR A 788 -20.06 -5.79 -30.50
CA TYR A 788 -20.95 -4.82 -29.86
C TYR A 788 -20.22 -3.50 -29.56
N SER A 789 -20.98 -2.41 -29.40
CA SER A 789 -20.42 -1.15 -28.90
C SER A 789 -20.19 -1.24 -27.39
N ILE A 790 -19.22 -0.52 -26.83
CA ILE A 790 -18.95 -0.52 -25.40
C ILE A 790 -18.72 0.88 -24.84
N THR A 791 -19.25 1.17 -23.65
CA THR A 791 -18.83 2.31 -22.83
C THR A 791 -18.10 1.81 -21.59
N ILE A 792 -16.85 2.27 -21.41
CA ILE A 792 -15.98 1.98 -20.27
C ILE A 792 -15.92 3.23 -19.40
N ILE A 793 -16.34 3.13 -18.15
CA ILE A 793 -16.39 4.25 -17.21
C ILE A 793 -15.21 4.12 -16.23
N ASP A 794 -14.20 4.96 -16.39
CA ASP A 794 -13.09 5.09 -15.43
C ASP A 794 -13.53 5.98 -14.26
N THR A 795 -13.35 5.49 -13.04
CA THR A 795 -13.58 6.27 -11.81
C THR A 795 -12.25 6.67 -11.16
N PRO A 796 -12.16 7.84 -10.51
CA PRO A 796 -10.99 8.22 -9.72
C PRO A 796 -10.52 7.11 -8.78
N GLY A 797 -9.20 6.95 -8.67
CA GLY A 797 -8.63 6.02 -7.71
C GLY A 797 -8.91 6.49 -6.28
N TYR A 798 -9.40 5.58 -5.43
CA TYR A 798 -9.44 5.86 -4.00
C TYR A 798 -8.00 5.88 -3.46
N ASP A 799 -7.69 6.86 -2.62
CA ASP A 799 -6.37 6.99 -2.01
C ASP A 799 -6.29 6.13 -0.75
N LYS A 800 -5.33 5.19 -0.74
CA LYS A 800 -5.13 4.20 0.33
C LYS A 800 -4.87 4.80 1.71
N ASP A 801 -4.31 6.02 1.74
CA ASP A 801 -3.98 6.79 2.95
C ASP A 801 -5.20 7.51 3.58
N ALA A 802 -6.35 7.60 2.89
CA ALA A 802 -7.49 8.42 3.32
C ALA A 802 -8.55 7.62 4.08
N GLY A 803 -8.73 7.91 5.37
CA GLY A 803 -9.68 7.22 6.26
C GLY A 803 -11.17 7.34 5.91
N GLU A 804 -11.53 8.16 4.91
CA GLU A 804 -12.83 8.13 4.24
C GLU A 804 -12.62 8.22 2.71
N PRO A 805 -13.35 7.45 1.89
CA PRO A 805 -13.20 7.47 0.43
C PRO A 805 -13.80 8.74 -0.18
N SER A 806 -13.02 9.82 -0.21
CA SER A 806 -13.44 11.15 -0.69
C SER A 806 -14.13 11.12 -2.07
N ASP A 807 -13.60 10.31 -3.00
CA ASP A 807 -14.12 10.14 -4.36
C ASP A 807 -15.42 9.35 -4.48
N SER A 808 -15.87 8.65 -3.41
CA SER A 808 -17.19 8.00 -3.39
C SER A 808 -18.32 9.00 -3.68
N SER A 809 -18.17 10.24 -3.22
CA SER A 809 -19.07 11.35 -3.49
C SER A 809 -19.20 11.69 -4.98
N LYS A 810 -18.13 11.53 -5.77
CA LYS A 810 -18.14 11.74 -7.23
C LYS A 810 -18.89 10.61 -7.94
N ILE A 811 -18.67 9.36 -7.51
CA ILE A 811 -19.38 8.19 -8.04
C ILE A 811 -20.88 8.27 -7.74
N GLN A 812 -21.26 8.66 -6.51
CA GLN A 812 -22.65 8.92 -6.12
C GLN A 812 -23.30 10.00 -7.00
N ARG A 813 -22.63 11.15 -7.18
CA ARG A 813 -23.11 12.23 -8.06
C ARG A 813 -23.27 11.77 -9.51
N PHE A 814 -22.33 10.99 -10.03
CA PHE A 814 -22.38 10.44 -11.40
C PHE A 814 -23.59 9.52 -11.60
N LEU A 815 -23.80 8.54 -10.71
CA LEU A 815 -24.92 7.59 -10.78
C LEU A 815 -26.31 8.25 -10.62
N THR A 816 -26.35 9.41 -9.96
CA THR A 816 -27.56 10.22 -9.74
C THR A 816 -27.68 11.40 -10.71
N HIS A 817 -26.78 11.55 -11.69
CA HIS A 817 -26.74 12.76 -12.52
C HIS A 817 -27.89 12.81 -13.54
N GLN A 818 -28.74 13.83 -13.45
CA GLN A 818 -29.94 13.95 -14.28
C GLN A 818 -29.65 14.12 -15.78
N ASN A 819 -28.53 14.74 -16.14
CA ASN A 819 -28.15 15.02 -17.53
C ASN A 819 -27.31 13.91 -18.18
N ILE A 820 -26.62 13.08 -17.39
CA ILE A 820 -25.75 11.99 -17.87
C ILE A 820 -26.36 10.66 -17.43
N ARG A 821 -27.52 10.35 -18.03
CA ARG A 821 -28.42 9.30 -17.54
C ARG A 821 -28.03 7.90 -18.03
N ILE A 822 -27.13 7.24 -17.29
CA ILE A 822 -26.90 5.79 -17.40
C ILE A 822 -27.93 5.08 -16.54
N ASP A 823 -28.93 4.45 -17.17
CA ASP A 823 -30.00 3.71 -16.47
C ASP A 823 -29.66 2.25 -16.17
N HIS A 824 -28.72 1.66 -16.89
CA HIS A 824 -28.39 0.25 -16.75
C HIS A 824 -26.89 0.00 -16.92
N ILE A 825 -26.40 -1.05 -16.28
CA ILE A 825 -24.99 -1.46 -16.33
C ILE A 825 -24.87 -2.96 -16.63
N HIS A 826 -23.81 -3.33 -17.35
CA HIS A 826 -23.51 -4.72 -17.69
C HIS A 826 -22.44 -5.34 -16.78
N ALA A 827 -21.44 -4.57 -16.33
CA ALA A 827 -20.53 -5.02 -15.27
C ALA A 827 -20.02 -3.90 -14.37
N VAL A 828 -19.87 -4.19 -13.08
CA VAL A 828 -19.09 -3.38 -12.13
C VAL A 828 -17.80 -4.14 -11.83
N CYS A 829 -16.67 -3.57 -12.21
CA CYS A 829 -15.38 -4.23 -12.23
C CYS A 829 -14.47 -3.62 -11.17
N PHE A 830 -14.16 -4.39 -10.13
CA PHE A 830 -13.15 -4.06 -9.14
C PHE A 830 -11.77 -4.41 -9.72
N VAL A 831 -10.84 -3.45 -9.74
CA VAL A 831 -9.52 -3.54 -10.34
C VAL A 831 -8.46 -3.41 -9.25
N ALA A 832 -7.77 -4.51 -8.95
CA ALA A 832 -6.75 -4.62 -7.90
C ALA A 832 -5.48 -5.29 -8.45
N ALA A 833 -4.31 -4.94 -7.92
CA ALA A 833 -3.07 -5.62 -8.29
C ALA A 833 -3.01 -7.03 -7.66
N SER A 834 -2.35 -7.98 -8.32
CA SER A 834 -2.16 -9.37 -7.86
C SER A 834 -1.66 -9.49 -6.42
N ASN A 835 -0.78 -8.57 -6.04
CA ASN A 835 -0.09 -8.45 -4.76
C ASN A 835 -0.76 -7.47 -3.77
N ASP A 836 -1.99 -7.00 -4.04
CA ASP A 836 -2.70 -6.03 -3.21
C ASP A 836 -3.43 -6.73 -2.03
N VAL A 837 -2.64 -7.18 -1.06
CA VAL A 837 -3.09 -7.98 0.11
C VAL A 837 -3.36 -7.11 1.36
N GLU A 838 -3.42 -5.78 1.22
CA GLU A 838 -3.52 -4.87 2.37
C GLU A 838 -4.88 -4.97 3.08
N SER A 839 -4.85 -4.95 4.42
CA SER A 839 -6.00 -5.16 5.31
C SER A 839 -7.13 -4.11 5.18
N THR A 840 -6.89 -3.02 4.44
CA THR A 840 -7.90 -2.02 4.06
C THR A 840 -8.88 -2.52 2.99
N MET A 841 -8.51 -3.52 2.19
CA MET A 841 -9.30 -3.98 1.04
C MET A 841 -10.75 -4.39 1.38
N PRO A 842 -11.04 -5.18 2.43
CA PRO A 842 -12.42 -5.54 2.79
C PRO A 842 -13.27 -4.32 3.13
N HIS A 843 -12.73 -3.36 3.89
CA HIS A 843 -13.46 -2.14 4.27
C HIS A 843 -13.75 -1.25 3.06
N ILE A 844 -12.79 -1.08 2.16
CA ILE A 844 -12.99 -0.26 0.95
C ILE A 844 -13.97 -0.94 -0.01
N VAL A 845 -13.88 -2.27 -0.19
CA VAL A 845 -14.85 -3.05 -0.95
C VAL A 845 -16.25 -2.86 -0.36
N ASP A 846 -16.42 -2.99 0.95
CA ASP A 846 -17.74 -2.82 1.58
C ASP A 846 -18.27 -1.38 1.53
N SER A 847 -17.42 -0.36 1.61
CA SER A 847 -17.80 1.03 1.36
C SER A 847 -18.31 1.23 -0.07
N VAL A 848 -17.61 0.69 -1.08
CA VAL A 848 -17.97 0.84 -2.50
C VAL A 848 -19.21 -0.01 -2.87
N LEU A 849 -19.31 -1.23 -2.35
CA LEU A 849 -20.51 -2.08 -2.52
C LEU A 849 -21.75 -1.47 -1.85
N SER A 850 -21.58 -0.67 -0.78
CA SER A 850 -22.70 0.02 -0.12
C SER A 850 -23.41 1.06 -1.00
N LEU A 851 -22.80 1.47 -2.11
CA LEU A 851 -23.38 2.38 -3.10
C LEU A 851 -24.44 1.69 -3.98
N PHE A 852 -24.40 0.36 -4.12
CA PHE A 852 -25.21 -0.39 -5.07
C PHE A 852 -26.43 -1.06 -4.43
N GLY A 853 -27.49 -1.21 -5.22
CA GLY A 853 -28.63 -2.06 -4.88
C GLY A 853 -28.32 -3.55 -5.08
N LYS A 854 -29.04 -4.43 -4.36
CA LYS A 854 -28.87 -5.89 -4.44
C LYS A 854 -29.02 -6.46 -5.85
N GLU A 855 -29.74 -5.77 -6.72
CA GLU A 855 -29.93 -6.11 -8.14
C GLU A 855 -28.62 -6.32 -8.91
N VAL A 856 -27.56 -5.57 -8.59
CA VAL A 856 -26.28 -5.55 -9.32
C VAL A 856 -25.38 -6.75 -8.98
N LYS A 857 -25.74 -7.57 -7.98
CA LYS A 857 -24.88 -8.64 -7.42
C LYS A 857 -24.24 -9.55 -8.47
N ASP A 858 -25.01 -10.10 -9.42
CA ASP A 858 -24.50 -11.02 -10.46
C ASP A 858 -23.58 -10.35 -11.50
N ASN A 859 -23.56 -9.02 -11.53
CA ASN A 859 -22.84 -8.21 -12.50
C ASN A 859 -21.53 -7.63 -11.95
N ILE A 860 -21.19 -7.93 -10.69
CA ILE A 860 -19.91 -7.56 -10.09
C ILE A 860 -18.83 -8.58 -10.51
N ARG A 861 -17.63 -8.09 -10.83
CA ARG A 861 -16.47 -8.91 -11.24
C ARG A 861 -15.18 -8.34 -10.63
N LEU A 862 -14.24 -9.22 -10.30
CA LEU A 862 -12.86 -8.83 -9.96
C LEU A 862 -11.99 -8.93 -11.22
N LEU A 863 -11.19 -7.91 -11.50
CA LEU A 863 -10.16 -7.87 -12.54
C LEU A 863 -8.82 -7.67 -11.83
N THR A 864 -7.91 -8.64 -11.96
CA THR A 864 -6.60 -8.61 -11.32
C THR A 864 -5.54 -8.15 -12.32
N THR A 865 -4.81 -7.09 -11.98
CA THR A 865 -3.73 -6.50 -12.79
C THR A 865 -2.37 -6.94 -12.27
N PHE A 866 -1.32 -6.82 -13.11
CA PHE A 866 0.06 -7.25 -12.79
C PHE A 866 0.09 -8.75 -12.42
N ALA A 867 -0.46 -9.60 -13.29
CA ALA A 867 -0.79 -10.99 -12.98
C ALA A 867 0.39 -11.99 -13.15
N ASP A 868 1.62 -11.55 -12.88
CA ASP A 868 2.90 -12.21 -13.16
C ASP A 868 3.30 -13.30 -12.15
N VAL A 869 2.93 -13.16 -10.88
CA VAL A 869 3.22 -14.15 -9.80
C VAL A 869 1.94 -14.70 -9.15
N ALA A 870 2.04 -15.31 -7.97
CA ALA A 870 0.90 -15.85 -7.21
C ALA A 870 -0.12 -14.76 -6.83
N TYR A 871 -1.36 -15.17 -6.53
CA TYR A 871 -2.54 -14.29 -6.58
C TYR A 871 -3.26 -14.07 -5.23
N PRO A 872 -2.58 -13.73 -4.12
CA PRO A 872 -3.20 -13.65 -2.80
C PRO A 872 -4.43 -12.72 -2.73
N VAL A 873 -4.50 -11.65 -3.53
CA VAL A 873 -5.69 -10.77 -3.62
C VAL A 873 -6.97 -11.54 -3.98
N VAL A 874 -6.86 -12.63 -4.75
CA VAL A 874 -7.99 -13.50 -5.15
C VAL A 874 -8.53 -14.23 -3.92
N ASP A 875 -7.64 -14.75 -3.08
CA ASP A 875 -7.97 -15.48 -1.86
C ASP A 875 -8.49 -14.53 -0.77
N THR A 876 -7.89 -13.34 -0.61
CA THR A 876 -8.39 -12.26 0.27
C THR A 876 -9.81 -11.83 -0.11
N CYS A 877 -10.08 -11.59 -1.41
CA CYS A 877 -11.44 -11.26 -1.86
C CYS A 877 -12.43 -12.43 -1.69
N SER A 878 -11.99 -13.67 -1.88
CA SER A 878 -12.79 -14.86 -1.62
C SER A 878 -13.20 -14.96 -0.14
N ALA A 879 -12.24 -14.77 0.78
CA ALA A 879 -12.46 -14.77 2.22
C ALA A 879 -13.33 -13.58 2.70
N ALA A 880 -13.16 -12.39 2.13
CA ALA A 880 -13.90 -11.17 2.49
C ALA A 880 -15.40 -11.19 2.14
N THR A 881 -15.96 -12.33 1.73
CA THR A 881 -17.37 -12.47 1.29
C THR A 881 -17.70 -11.53 0.13
N PHE A 882 -16.78 -11.39 -0.83
CA PHE A 882 -17.02 -10.63 -2.06
C PHE A 882 -18.26 -11.17 -2.81
N PRO A 883 -19.04 -10.33 -3.52
CA PRO A 883 -20.27 -10.75 -4.21
C PRO A 883 -20.08 -11.88 -5.25
N ALA A 884 -20.16 -13.13 -4.81
CA ALA A 884 -20.25 -14.28 -5.68
C ALA A 884 -21.56 -14.25 -6.48
N ALA A 885 -21.46 -14.46 -7.79
CA ALA A 885 -22.61 -14.67 -8.65
C ALA A 885 -23.27 -16.03 -8.34
N SER A 886 -24.44 -16.27 -8.90
CA SER A 886 -25.12 -17.59 -8.83
C SER A 886 -24.29 -18.78 -9.37
N THR A 887 -23.20 -18.52 -10.11
CA THR A 887 -22.24 -19.51 -10.61
C THR A 887 -20.92 -19.56 -9.81
N GLY A 888 -20.81 -18.86 -8.68
CA GLY A 888 -19.61 -18.80 -7.83
C GLY A 888 -18.84 -17.48 -7.89
N PHE A 889 -17.67 -17.45 -7.23
CA PHE A 889 -16.73 -16.34 -7.30
C PHE A 889 -16.01 -16.35 -8.67
N THR A 890 -15.91 -15.20 -9.33
CA THR A 890 -15.34 -15.11 -10.68
C THR A 890 -14.46 -13.88 -10.83
N TYR A 891 -13.27 -14.09 -11.40
CA TYR A 891 -12.29 -13.05 -11.65
C TYR A 891 -11.59 -13.26 -13.00
N ASN A 892 -10.98 -12.21 -13.54
CA ASN A 892 -10.13 -12.26 -14.73
C ASN A 892 -8.73 -11.73 -14.37
N ARG A 893 -7.71 -12.17 -15.10
CA ARG A 893 -6.30 -11.75 -14.92
C ARG A 893 -5.85 -10.95 -16.13
N PHE A 894 -5.01 -9.93 -15.93
CA PHE A 894 -4.40 -9.15 -17.00
C PHE A 894 -2.98 -8.73 -16.63
N ASP A 895 -2.01 -9.04 -17.48
CA ASP A 895 -0.62 -8.62 -17.37
C ASP A 895 -0.25 -7.58 -18.44
N ASN A 896 -0.90 -6.41 -18.32
CA ASN A 896 -0.70 -5.26 -19.21
C ASN A 896 0.73 -4.67 -19.17
N SER A 897 1.68 -5.26 -18.42
CA SER A 897 3.10 -4.83 -18.42
C SER A 897 3.72 -4.89 -19.82
N VAL A 898 3.31 -5.89 -20.60
CA VAL A 898 3.80 -6.19 -21.95
C VAL A 898 3.10 -5.37 -23.06
N LEU A 899 2.10 -4.56 -22.73
CA LEU A 899 1.32 -3.78 -23.70
C LEU A 899 2.18 -2.88 -24.61
N PHE A 900 3.27 -2.33 -24.06
CA PHE A 900 4.21 -1.43 -24.74
C PHE A 900 5.65 -2.01 -24.82
N ALA A 901 5.80 -3.34 -24.68
CA ALA A 901 7.09 -4.01 -24.78
C ALA A 901 7.67 -4.01 -26.21
N CYS A 902 8.98 -4.27 -26.34
CA CYS A 902 9.65 -4.35 -27.63
C CYS A 902 9.16 -5.57 -28.42
N ASN A 903 8.97 -5.42 -29.73
CA ASN A 903 8.50 -6.49 -30.62
C ASN A 903 9.51 -6.88 -31.71
N GLU A 904 10.77 -6.47 -31.57
CA GLU A 904 11.90 -6.89 -32.41
C GLU A 904 13.08 -7.36 -31.53
N ASP A 905 13.15 -8.66 -31.27
CA ASP A 905 14.35 -9.37 -30.83
C ASP A 905 14.77 -10.34 -31.96
N GLU A 906 16.07 -10.50 -32.23
CA GLU A 906 16.57 -11.37 -33.31
C GLU A 906 16.87 -12.83 -32.87
N ASP A 907 16.73 -13.13 -31.57
CA ASP A 907 16.95 -14.46 -30.98
C ASP A 907 15.65 -15.25 -30.74
N ASP A 908 15.76 -16.59 -30.73
CA ASP A 908 14.62 -17.50 -30.75
C ASP A 908 13.81 -17.50 -29.42
N VAL A 909 12.50 -17.27 -29.53
CA VAL A 909 11.48 -17.23 -28.45
C VAL A 909 11.55 -15.99 -27.51
N CYS A 910 11.10 -14.84 -28.02
CA CYS A 910 10.73 -13.68 -27.20
C CYS A 910 9.61 -14.02 -26.20
N PHE A 911 9.89 -13.89 -24.89
CA PHE A 911 8.96 -14.22 -23.81
C PHE A 911 7.73 -13.29 -23.76
N ASP A 912 7.91 -12.01 -24.08
CA ASP A 912 6.83 -11.01 -24.08
C ASP A 912 5.73 -11.38 -25.08
N GLN A 913 6.06 -12.05 -26.19
CA GLN A 913 5.05 -12.57 -27.11
C GLN A 913 4.15 -13.65 -26.46
N LEU A 914 4.62 -14.40 -25.46
CA LEU A 914 3.80 -15.37 -24.72
C LEU A 914 2.82 -14.65 -23.77
N PHE A 915 3.30 -13.68 -23.00
CA PHE A 915 2.46 -12.85 -22.13
C PHE A 915 1.40 -12.08 -22.93
N TRP A 916 1.78 -11.49 -24.08
CA TRP A 916 0.84 -10.85 -25.00
C TRP A 916 -0.28 -11.81 -25.43
N ARG A 917 0.05 -13.05 -25.83
CA ARG A 917 -0.95 -14.06 -26.23
C ARG A 917 -1.87 -14.42 -25.07
N MET A 918 -1.32 -14.62 -23.86
CA MET A 918 -2.11 -14.90 -22.66
C MET A 918 -3.10 -13.77 -22.37
N ASP A 919 -2.70 -12.50 -22.50
CA ASP A 919 -3.59 -11.37 -22.28
C ASP A 919 -4.65 -11.20 -23.39
N GLN A 920 -4.34 -11.52 -24.64
CA GLN A 920 -5.35 -11.59 -25.70
C GLN A 920 -6.42 -12.65 -25.40
N ASP A 921 -6.03 -13.83 -24.90
CA ASP A 921 -6.97 -14.86 -24.48
C ASP A 921 -7.77 -14.45 -23.21
N ASN A 922 -7.14 -13.74 -22.26
CA ASN A 922 -7.82 -13.18 -21.08
C ASN A 922 -8.88 -12.12 -21.47
N PHE A 923 -8.53 -11.17 -22.34
CA PHE A 923 -9.47 -10.16 -22.86
C PHE A 923 -10.60 -10.82 -23.63
N ARG A 924 -10.29 -11.82 -24.48
CA ARG A 924 -11.31 -12.61 -25.18
C ARG A 924 -12.28 -13.27 -24.20
N ALA A 925 -11.79 -13.98 -23.20
CA ALA A 925 -12.65 -14.64 -22.20
C ALA A 925 -13.56 -13.63 -21.47
N PHE A 926 -13.03 -12.45 -21.12
CA PHE A 926 -13.79 -11.37 -20.50
C PHE A 926 -14.87 -10.81 -21.44
N PHE A 927 -14.55 -10.50 -22.70
CA PHE A 927 -15.50 -9.91 -23.65
C PHE A 927 -16.53 -10.91 -24.18
N ASP A 928 -16.15 -12.17 -24.40
CA ASP A 928 -17.06 -13.28 -24.73
C ASP A 928 -18.05 -13.51 -23.58
N HIS A 929 -17.64 -13.31 -22.32
CA HIS A 929 -18.55 -13.39 -21.17
C HIS A 929 -19.45 -12.14 -21.05
N LEU A 930 -18.89 -10.94 -21.20
CA LEU A 930 -19.63 -9.67 -21.16
C LEU A 930 -20.72 -9.59 -22.25
N GLU A 931 -20.50 -10.19 -23.42
CA GLU A 931 -21.52 -10.38 -24.45
C GLU A 931 -22.80 -11.02 -23.90
N LYS A 932 -22.62 -12.08 -23.09
CA LYS A 932 -23.68 -12.94 -22.55
C LYS A 932 -24.29 -12.37 -21.26
N MET A 933 -23.67 -11.36 -20.65
CA MET A 933 -24.20 -10.71 -19.44
C MET A 933 -25.41 -9.83 -19.78
N ASN A 934 -26.49 -10.03 -19.03
CA ASN A 934 -27.68 -9.18 -19.05
C ASN A 934 -27.41 -7.88 -18.29
N ALA A 935 -27.93 -6.76 -18.81
CA ALA A 935 -27.92 -5.49 -18.08
C ALA A 935 -28.82 -5.56 -16.82
N LYS A 936 -28.38 -4.90 -15.74
CA LYS A 936 -29.20 -4.58 -14.56
C LYS A 936 -29.57 -3.11 -14.60
N ASP A 937 -30.79 -2.77 -14.20
CA ASP A 937 -31.21 -1.39 -13.98
C ASP A 937 -30.49 -0.81 -12.74
N LEU A 938 -30.47 0.53 -12.63
CA LEU A 938 -29.83 1.27 -11.54
C LEU A 938 -30.83 2.04 -10.67
N GLY A 939 -32.13 1.78 -10.80
CA GLY A 939 -33.19 2.36 -9.98
C GLY A 939 -32.96 2.19 -8.48
N SER A 940 -32.88 0.95 -7.98
CA SER A 940 -32.68 0.73 -6.55
C SER A 940 -31.30 1.20 -6.07
N THR A 941 -30.30 1.17 -6.95
CA THR A 941 -28.98 1.79 -6.71
C THR A 941 -29.09 3.31 -6.46
N ARG A 942 -29.89 4.05 -7.24
CA ARG A 942 -30.14 5.47 -6.99
C ARG A 942 -30.95 5.70 -5.72
N ASP A 943 -31.94 4.85 -5.43
CA ASP A 943 -32.72 4.91 -4.19
C ASP A 943 -31.84 4.69 -2.95
N VAL A 944 -30.89 3.75 -3.00
CA VAL A 944 -29.89 3.49 -1.94
C VAL A 944 -29.03 4.74 -1.70
N ILE A 945 -28.47 5.34 -2.77
CA ILE A 945 -27.66 6.56 -2.67
C ILE A 945 -28.49 7.72 -2.07
N GLN A 946 -29.72 7.92 -2.53
CA GLN A 946 -30.62 8.95 -2.01
C GLN A 946 -31.02 8.68 -0.55
N ARG A 947 -31.21 7.41 -0.15
CA ARG A 947 -31.58 7.04 1.22
C ARG A 947 -30.42 7.19 2.20
N ARG A 948 -29.18 6.94 1.77
CA ARG A 948 -27.96 7.30 2.55
C ARG A 948 -27.87 8.80 2.76
N LEU A 949 -28.00 9.59 1.69
CA LEU A 949 -27.97 11.06 1.79
C LEU A 949 -29.05 11.60 2.75
N LEU A 950 -30.26 11.01 2.74
CA LEU A 950 -31.34 11.34 3.67
C LEU A 950 -31.06 10.87 5.11
N LEU A 951 -30.39 9.73 5.30
CA LEU A 951 -29.94 9.26 6.60
C LEU A 951 -28.90 10.21 7.18
N ASP A 952 -27.83 10.51 6.45
CA ASP A 952 -26.75 11.41 6.89
C ASP A 952 -27.28 12.80 7.26
N GLN A 953 -28.20 13.35 6.45
CA GLN A 953 -28.92 14.58 6.75
C GLN A 953 -29.76 14.46 8.03
N SER A 954 -30.46 13.35 8.24
CA SER A 954 -31.26 13.11 9.44
C SER A 954 -30.39 12.98 10.69
N LEU A 955 -29.22 12.33 10.60
CA LEU A 955 -28.26 12.22 11.69
C LEU A 955 -27.67 13.59 12.06
N GLN A 956 -27.29 14.41 11.07
CA GLN A 956 -26.83 15.79 11.31
C GLN A 956 -27.94 16.73 11.83
N GLU A 957 -29.19 16.55 11.39
CA GLU A 957 -30.36 17.22 11.98
C GLU A 957 -30.57 16.80 13.45
N ILE A 958 -30.38 15.52 13.77
CA ILE A 958 -30.47 14.98 15.13
C ILE A 958 -29.37 15.53 16.03
N GLU A 959 -28.09 15.49 15.63
CA GLU A 959 -26.98 16.04 16.43
C GLU A 959 -27.22 17.53 16.78
N ARG A 960 -27.61 18.33 15.77
CA ARG A 960 -27.86 19.77 15.94
C ARG A 960 -29.18 20.08 16.66
N GLY A 961 -30.14 19.16 16.63
CA GLY A 961 -31.41 19.25 17.35
C GLY A 961 -31.29 18.85 18.82
N LEU A 962 -30.48 17.81 19.10
CA LEU A 962 -30.28 17.25 20.44
C LEU A 962 -29.67 18.24 21.42
N GLU A 963 -28.66 19.02 21.02
CA GLU A 963 -28.04 20.02 21.90
C GLU A 963 -29.08 21.01 22.46
N VAL A 964 -29.96 21.52 21.59
CA VAL A 964 -31.05 22.45 21.96
C VAL A 964 -32.16 21.75 22.75
N TYR A 965 -32.54 20.54 22.33
CA TYR A 965 -33.54 19.70 23.01
C TYR A 965 -33.11 19.39 24.46
N LEU A 966 -31.85 18.98 24.65
CA LEU A 966 -31.34 18.52 25.95
C LEU A 966 -31.26 19.68 26.94
N VAL A 967 -30.81 20.87 26.50
CA VAL A 967 -30.84 22.09 27.31
C VAL A 967 -32.28 22.49 27.66
N ASN A 968 -33.23 22.39 26.73
CA ASN A 968 -34.63 22.72 27.02
C ASN A 968 -35.25 21.78 28.06
N VAL A 969 -35.06 20.46 27.93
CA VAL A 969 -35.59 19.50 28.92
C VAL A 969 -34.88 19.63 30.28
N GLU A 970 -33.60 19.99 30.30
CA GLU A 970 -32.85 20.32 31.52
C GLU A 970 -33.45 21.53 32.24
N ASN A 971 -33.70 22.64 31.52
CA ASN A 971 -34.37 23.82 32.05
C ASN A 971 -35.78 23.50 32.57
N ILE A 972 -36.59 22.75 31.80
CA ILE A 972 -37.96 22.37 32.22
C ILE A 972 -37.93 21.48 33.47
N ARG A 973 -37.02 20.48 33.55
CA ARG A 973 -36.85 19.65 34.75
C ARG A 973 -36.37 20.45 35.96
N MET A 974 -35.47 21.41 35.76
CA MET A 974 -34.99 22.31 36.81
C MET A 974 -36.13 23.18 37.37
N PHE A 975 -36.90 23.82 36.47
CA PHE A 975 -38.02 24.68 36.83
C PHE A 975 -39.16 23.89 37.51
N HIS A 976 -39.54 22.72 36.96
CA HIS A 976 -40.55 21.83 37.56
C HIS A 976 -40.15 21.38 38.98
N ARG A 977 -38.86 21.07 39.21
CA ARG A 977 -38.34 20.77 40.55
C ARG A 977 -38.44 21.98 41.49
N LYS A 978 -38.09 23.18 41.01
CA LYS A 978 -38.10 24.41 41.81
C LYS A 978 -39.52 24.90 42.15
N ILE A 979 -40.49 24.76 41.24
CA ILE A 979 -41.90 24.97 41.57
C ILE A 979 -42.33 24.00 42.68
N LYS A 980 -41.93 22.73 42.61
CA LYS A 980 -42.25 21.73 43.65
C LYS A 980 -41.56 21.96 45.00
N GLU A 981 -40.40 22.62 45.03
CA GLU A 981 -39.67 22.99 46.25
C GLU A 981 -40.12 24.33 46.88
N TYR A 982 -40.69 25.26 46.09
CA TYR A 982 -40.95 26.65 46.51
C TYR A 982 -42.33 27.22 46.11
N GLY A 983 -43.28 26.42 45.61
CA GLY A 983 -44.58 26.87 45.09
C GLY A 983 -45.31 27.90 45.97
N ASP A 984 -45.54 27.56 47.24
CA ASP A 984 -46.20 28.42 48.25
C ASP A 984 -45.48 29.77 48.49
N LYS A 985 -44.21 29.88 48.08
CA LYS A 985 -43.37 31.07 48.24
C LYS A 985 -43.30 31.90 46.94
N MET A 986 -43.54 31.30 45.77
CA MET A 986 -43.74 32.03 44.51
C MET A 986 -45.07 32.80 44.54
N GLU A 987 -46.14 32.20 45.08
CA GLU A 987 -47.41 32.89 45.39
C GLU A 987 -47.20 34.09 46.34
N ALA A 988 -46.18 34.01 47.22
CA ALA A 988 -45.83 35.07 48.17
C ALA A 988 -44.88 36.16 47.61
N ASN A 989 -44.62 36.17 46.29
CA ASN A 989 -43.94 37.25 45.55
C ASN A 989 -42.55 37.63 46.11
N LYS A 990 -41.73 36.63 46.46
CA LYS A 990 -40.36 36.80 46.99
C LYS A 990 -39.31 36.49 45.92
N ASN A 991 -38.77 37.54 45.28
CA ASN A 991 -37.77 37.43 44.22
C ASN A 991 -36.63 36.44 44.56
N PHE A 992 -36.63 35.27 43.92
CA PHE A 992 -35.57 34.28 43.97
C PHE A 992 -34.86 34.20 42.60
N THR A 993 -33.53 34.25 42.61
CA THR A 993 -32.70 34.12 41.40
C THR A 993 -32.36 32.66 41.09
N LEU A 994 -32.35 32.31 39.81
CA LEU A 994 -32.14 30.96 39.29
C LEU A 994 -31.24 31.01 38.04
N GLU A 995 -30.14 30.23 38.01
CA GLU A 995 -29.33 30.05 36.80
C GLU A 995 -30.04 29.09 35.84
N LYS A 996 -30.56 29.60 34.72
CA LYS A 996 -31.01 28.79 33.57
C LYS A 996 -29.99 28.85 32.42
N THR A 997 -30.00 27.84 31.55
CA THR A 997 -29.09 27.81 30.38
C THR A 997 -29.88 28.17 29.11
N ASP A 998 -29.69 29.38 28.60
CA ASP A 998 -30.35 29.93 27.40
C ASP A 998 -29.55 29.56 26.13
N THR A 999 -30.21 29.15 25.03
CA THR A 999 -29.54 28.80 23.76
C THR A 999 -29.74 29.86 22.68
N ARG A 1000 -28.87 30.87 22.69
CA ARG A 1000 -28.94 32.02 21.77
C ARG A 1000 -28.46 31.64 20.37
N ARG A 1001 -29.15 32.12 19.34
CA ARG A 1001 -28.74 31.96 17.94
C ARG A 1001 -27.79 33.08 17.53
N LEU A 1002 -26.51 32.75 17.36
CA LEU A 1002 -25.48 33.68 16.90
C LEU A 1002 -25.20 33.50 15.40
N LYS A 1003 -24.75 34.59 14.76
CA LYS A 1003 -24.26 34.59 13.39
C LYS A 1003 -22.75 34.32 13.38
N VAL A 1004 -22.36 33.12 12.99
CA VAL A 1004 -20.95 32.72 12.91
C VAL A 1004 -20.46 32.91 11.48
N LYS A 1005 -19.41 33.71 11.29
CA LYS A 1005 -18.80 33.98 9.98
C LYS A 1005 -18.24 32.68 9.38
N CYS A 1006 -18.48 32.43 8.10
CA CYS A 1006 -17.95 31.26 7.40
C CYS A 1006 -16.44 31.41 7.12
N ARG A 1007 -15.75 30.30 6.87
CA ARG A 1007 -14.34 30.32 6.41
C ARG A 1007 -14.22 31.13 5.11
N ARG A 1008 -13.05 31.71 4.83
CA ARG A 1008 -12.82 32.53 3.63
C ARG A 1008 -13.09 31.68 2.37
N GLY A 1009 -13.98 32.14 1.50
CA GLY A 1009 -14.43 31.37 0.33
C GLY A 1009 -15.56 30.36 0.58
N TYR A 1010 -16.22 30.40 1.75
CA TYR A 1010 -17.39 29.56 2.07
C TYR A 1010 -18.65 30.40 2.38
N VAL A 1011 -19.81 29.88 1.99
CA VAL A 1011 -21.13 30.55 2.13
C VAL A 1011 -22.23 29.55 2.49
N SER A 1012 -23.26 29.97 3.22
CA SER A 1012 -24.35 29.10 3.69
C SER A 1012 -25.72 29.62 3.24
N TYR A 1013 -26.64 28.72 2.90
CA TYR A 1013 -28.01 29.08 2.53
C TYR A 1013 -28.83 29.28 3.81
N ASN A 1014 -29.23 30.52 4.10
CA ASN A 1014 -29.94 30.88 5.32
C ASN A 1014 -31.37 31.33 5.00
N CYS A 1015 -32.29 31.04 5.91
CA CYS A 1015 -33.62 31.63 5.88
C CYS A 1015 -33.70 32.90 6.73
N ARG A 1016 -34.21 33.99 6.16
CA ARG A 1016 -34.46 35.27 6.84
C ARG A 1016 -35.57 35.16 7.88
N ARG A 1017 -36.77 34.71 7.46
CA ARG A 1017 -37.94 34.52 8.32
C ARG A 1017 -37.75 33.42 9.36
N CYS A 1018 -37.34 32.21 8.94
CA CYS A 1018 -37.18 31.08 9.85
C CYS A 1018 -35.92 31.19 10.76
N ARG A 1019 -34.98 32.11 10.47
CA ARG A 1019 -33.71 32.37 11.20
C ARG A 1019 -32.90 31.11 11.50
N ARG A 1020 -32.65 30.31 10.46
CA ARG A 1020 -31.85 29.07 10.49
C ARG A 1020 -30.93 28.99 9.28
N THR A 1021 -29.89 28.19 9.42
CA THR A 1021 -29.05 27.69 8.33
C THR A 1021 -29.78 26.51 7.70
N CYS A 1022 -30.23 26.65 6.45
CA CYS A 1022 -30.96 25.62 5.73
C CYS A 1022 -30.03 24.73 4.89
N GLU A 1023 -28.80 25.19 4.62
CA GLU A 1023 -27.72 24.43 4.00
C GLU A 1023 -26.38 24.87 4.59
N GLY A 1024 -25.48 23.91 4.82
CA GLY A 1024 -24.17 24.16 5.42
C GLY A 1024 -23.24 25.06 4.59
N PRO A 1025 -22.05 25.42 5.11
CA PRO A 1025 -21.08 26.21 4.37
C PRO A 1025 -20.54 25.46 3.14
N ILE A 1026 -20.96 25.86 1.94
CA ILE A 1026 -20.41 25.38 0.67
C ILE A 1026 -19.25 26.28 0.21
N ARG A 1027 -18.22 25.70 -0.41
CA ARG A 1027 -17.09 26.43 -1.01
C ARG A 1027 -17.54 27.09 -2.31
N SER A 1028 -17.23 28.36 -2.52
CA SER A 1028 -17.52 29.07 -3.77
C SER A 1028 -16.42 30.05 -4.15
N MET A 1029 -16.06 30.03 -5.44
CA MET A 1029 -15.18 31.03 -6.06
C MET A 1029 -15.95 32.24 -6.60
N ASN A 1030 -17.28 32.16 -6.72
CA ASN A 1030 -18.14 33.22 -7.25
C ASN A 1030 -19.39 33.38 -6.36
N PHE A 1031 -19.29 34.25 -5.36
CA PHE A 1031 -20.35 34.48 -4.37
C PHE A 1031 -21.58 35.18 -4.97
N ASP A 1032 -21.38 36.08 -5.94
CA ASP A 1032 -22.45 36.93 -6.45
C ASP A 1032 -23.43 36.17 -7.34
N TYR A 1033 -22.95 35.15 -8.09
CA TYR A 1033 -23.83 34.20 -8.77
C TYR A 1033 -24.74 33.46 -7.79
N LEU A 1034 -24.19 32.89 -6.71
CA LEU A 1034 -24.98 32.17 -5.71
C LEU A 1034 -25.99 33.08 -5.00
N ARG A 1035 -25.65 34.35 -4.77
CA ARG A 1035 -26.55 35.32 -4.12
C ARG A 1035 -27.87 35.54 -4.88
N GLY A 1036 -27.89 35.30 -6.19
CA GLY A 1036 -29.10 35.35 -7.02
C GLY A 1036 -29.98 34.10 -6.97
N ILE A 1037 -29.48 32.96 -6.47
CA ILE A 1037 -30.20 31.67 -6.52
C ILE A 1037 -31.29 31.61 -5.45
N LYS A 1038 -32.54 31.47 -5.91
CA LYS A 1038 -33.74 31.24 -5.08
C LYS A 1038 -34.26 29.82 -5.29
N LYS A 1039 -33.78 28.87 -4.49
CA LYS A 1039 -34.30 27.48 -4.45
C LYS A 1039 -35.32 27.30 -3.33
N GLN A 1040 -36.30 26.43 -3.56
CA GLN A 1040 -37.22 25.96 -2.52
C GLN A 1040 -36.44 25.29 -1.38
N CYS A 1041 -36.87 25.45 -0.14
CA CYS A 1041 -36.19 24.85 0.99
C CYS A 1041 -36.59 23.37 1.15
N SER A 1042 -35.60 22.48 1.26
CA SER A 1042 -35.78 21.04 1.52
C SER A 1042 -35.71 20.68 3.01
N HIS A 1043 -35.25 21.59 3.86
CA HIS A 1043 -35.17 21.39 5.32
C HIS A 1043 -36.57 21.43 5.95
N VAL A 1044 -37.01 20.30 6.51
CA VAL A 1044 -38.40 20.02 6.94
C VAL A 1044 -38.95 21.10 7.88
N PHE A 1045 -38.15 21.59 8.83
CA PHE A 1045 -38.56 22.61 9.81
C PHE A 1045 -38.51 24.06 9.26
N CYS A 1046 -38.58 24.20 7.94
CA CYS A 1046 -38.49 25.46 7.22
C CYS A 1046 -39.52 25.55 6.06
N PRO A 1047 -40.84 25.62 6.37
CA PRO A 1047 -41.90 25.90 5.38
C PRO A 1047 -41.86 27.35 4.84
N CYS A 1048 -40.74 28.06 5.03
CA CYS A 1048 -40.50 29.39 4.50
C CYS A 1048 -40.31 29.30 2.96
N PRO A 1049 -40.94 30.15 2.13
CA PRO A 1049 -40.81 30.07 0.67
C PRO A 1049 -39.39 30.43 0.18
N ALA A 1050 -39.06 30.06 -1.07
CA ALA A 1050 -37.77 30.35 -1.69
C ALA A 1050 -37.34 31.83 -1.61
N THR A 1051 -38.29 32.77 -1.65
CA THR A 1051 -38.05 34.22 -1.52
C THR A 1051 -37.36 34.61 -0.21
N GLU A 1052 -37.65 33.92 0.90
CA GLU A 1052 -37.09 34.14 2.25
C GLU A 1052 -35.63 33.68 2.40
N HIS A 1053 -35.07 33.00 1.39
CA HIS A 1053 -33.78 32.34 1.47
C HIS A 1053 -32.70 33.04 0.64
N GLU A 1054 -31.44 32.97 1.08
CA GLU A 1054 -30.29 33.49 0.34
C GLU A 1054 -28.97 32.88 0.84
N TYR A 1055 -27.96 32.84 -0.03
CA TYR A 1055 -26.59 32.50 0.39
C TYR A 1055 -25.90 33.70 1.05
N GLN A 1056 -25.25 33.47 2.19
CA GLN A 1056 -24.56 34.49 2.99
C GLN A 1056 -23.19 34.00 3.47
N SER A 1057 -22.27 34.91 3.75
CA SER A 1057 -20.90 34.63 4.25
C SER A 1057 -20.84 34.29 5.75
N TRP A 1058 -21.97 33.86 6.32
CA TRP A 1058 -22.14 33.51 7.73
C TRP A 1058 -23.29 32.51 7.85
N GLN A 1059 -23.31 31.75 8.95
CA GLN A 1059 -24.32 30.76 9.28
C GLN A 1059 -24.91 31.03 10.68
N TRP A 1060 -26.14 30.57 10.92
CA TRP A 1060 -26.70 30.49 12.27
C TRP A 1060 -26.15 29.27 13.03
N ARG A 1061 -25.71 29.48 14.27
CA ARG A 1061 -25.34 28.45 15.26
C ARG A 1061 -26.01 28.77 16.60
N HIS A 1062 -26.44 27.76 17.32
CA HIS A 1062 -26.90 27.90 18.71
C HIS A 1062 -25.69 27.90 19.65
N VAL A 1063 -25.71 28.72 20.69
CA VAL A 1063 -24.67 28.76 21.73
C VAL A 1063 -25.36 28.85 23.09
N ALA A 1064 -24.98 27.96 24.00
CA ALA A 1064 -25.47 27.95 25.37
C ALA A 1064 -24.82 29.08 26.19
N HIS A 1065 -25.63 29.86 26.89
CA HIS A 1065 -25.22 30.89 27.85
C HIS A 1065 -25.93 30.65 29.17
N ARG A 1066 -25.21 30.76 30.30
CA ARG A 1066 -25.86 30.83 31.62
C ARG A 1066 -26.49 32.20 31.79
N VAL A 1067 -27.73 32.24 32.26
CA VAL A 1067 -28.49 33.45 32.53
C VAL A 1067 -29.12 33.31 33.91
N VAL A 1068 -28.86 34.27 34.80
CA VAL A 1068 -29.60 34.41 36.06
C VAL A 1068 -30.93 35.07 35.73
N THR A 1069 -32.04 34.39 35.98
CA THR A 1069 -33.41 34.94 35.88
C THR A 1069 -34.14 34.81 37.22
N THR A 1070 -35.05 35.75 37.50
CA THR A 1070 -35.92 35.65 38.67
C THR A 1070 -37.10 34.70 38.44
N ASP A 1071 -37.67 34.21 39.54
CA ASP A 1071 -38.93 33.47 39.58
C ASP A 1071 -40.10 34.27 38.99
N ALA A 1072 -40.15 35.58 39.23
CA ALA A 1072 -41.14 36.50 38.65
C ALA A 1072 -40.99 36.62 37.11
N GLU A 1073 -39.76 36.77 36.60
CA GLU A 1073 -39.50 36.84 35.15
C GLU A 1073 -39.84 35.53 34.45
N MET A 1074 -39.49 34.38 35.04
CA MET A 1074 -39.85 33.07 34.47
C MET A 1074 -41.36 32.81 34.52
N LYS A 1075 -42.07 33.21 35.59
CA LYS A 1075 -43.54 33.12 35.63
C LYS A 1075 -44.16 33.98 34.52
N ALA A 1076 -43.67 35.20 34.33
CA ALA A 1076 -44.14 36.08 33.24
C ALA A 1076 -43.82 35.53 31.84
N GLU A 1077 -42.67 34.84 31.66
CA GLU A 1077 -42.30 34.18 30.40
C GLU A 1077 -43.32 33.10 30.02
N PHE A 1078 -43.75 32.26 30.97
CA PHE A 1078 -44.82 31.28 30.76
C PHE A 1078 -46.22 31.92 30.62
N GLU A 1079 -46.59 32.87 31.47
CA GLU A 1079 -47.90 33.56 31.39
C GLU A 1079 -48.08 34.34 30.07
N SER A 1080 -46.98 34.84 29.48
CA SER A 1080 -47.01 35.50 28.16
C SER A 1080 -47.31 34.54 27.00
N ASN A 1081 -47.04 33.24 27.17
CA ASN A 1081 -47.36 32.21 26.18
C ASN A 1081 -48.78 31.65 26.34
N SER A 1082 -49.39 31.75 27.53
CA SER A 1082 -50.78 31.33 27.79
C SER A 1082 -51.83 32.44 27.60
N ASN A 1083 -51.43 33.72 27.58
CA ASN A 1083 -52.32 34.90 27.66
C ASN A 1083 -53.18 35.00 28.93
N ASP A 1084 -52.90 34.16 29.93
CA ASP A 1084 -53.67 34.07 31.18
C ASP A 1084 -52.74 33.83 32.37
N LYS A 1085 -53.16 34.29 33.56
CA LYS A 1085 -52.41 34.08 34.80
C LYS A 1085 -52.51 32.63 35.25
N LEU A 1086 -51.37 32.01 35.55
CA LEU A 1086 -51.29 30.58 35.84
C LEU A 1086 -51.08 30.31 37.33
N THR A 1087 -51.83 29.36 37.89
CA THR A 1087 -51.55 28.81 39.23
C THR A 1087 -50.29 27.95 39.20
N THR A 1088 -49.71 27.72 40.37
CA THR A 1088 -48.57 26.80 40.59
C THR A 1088 -48.81 25.41 39.98
N GLU A 1089 -50.04 24.92 40.03
CA GLU A 1089 -50.44 23.60 39.51
C GLU A 1089 -50.56 23.61 37.99
N GLN A 1090 -51.15 24.65 37.40
CA GLN A 1090 -51.22 24.85 35.95
C GLN A 1090 -49.82 25.02 35.32
N LEU A 1091 -48.88 25.68 36.02
CA LEU A 1091 -47.47 25.76 35.60
C LEU A 1091 -46.80 24.39 35.59
N LEU A 1092 -47.06 23.53 36.58
CA LEU A 1092 -46.53 22.16 36.62
C LEU A 1092 -47.09 21.31 35.48
N GLU A 1093 -48.38 21.43 35.16
CA GLU A 1093 -49.01 20.75 34.03
C GLU A 1093 -48.46 21.24 32.68
N HIS A 1094 -48.32 22.57 32.50
CA HIS A 1094 -47.74 23.16 31.29
C HIS A 1094 -46.31 22.65 31.05
N CYS A 1095 -45.47 22.61 32.09
CA CYS A 1095 -44.13 22.03 32.03
C CYS A 1095 -44.14 20.55 31.61
N GLN A 1096 -45.10 19.76 32.10
CA GLN A 1096 -45.24 18.36 31.69
C GLN A 1096 -45.68 18.23 30.23
N ASN A 1097 -46.55 19.11 29.75
CA ASN A 1097 -47.05 19.09 28.37
C ASN A 1097 -45.99 19.58 27.37
N GLU A 1098 -45.20 20.61 27.69
CA GLU A 1098 -44.00 20.97 26.92
C GLU A 1098 -42.99 19.81 26.86
N LEU A 1099 -42.75 19.13 27.99
CA LEU A 1099 -41.83 18.00 28.06
C LEU A 1099 -42.33 16.80 27.22
N LYS A 1100 -43.64 16.55 27.18
CA LYS A 1100 -44.28 15.57 26.26
C LYS A 1100 -44.08 15.97 24.80
N MET A 1101 -44.46 17.19 24.41
CA MET A 1101 -44.33 17.67 23.02
C MET A 1101 -42.87 17.70 22.55
N THR A 1102 -41.94 17.99 23.47
CA THR A 1102 -40.50 17.98 23.21
C THR A 1102 -40.04 16.55 22.96
N LYS A 1103 -40.36 15.59 23.85
CA LYS A 1103 -40.09 14.16 23.64
C LYS A 1103 -40.66 13.62 22.34
N ALA A 1104 -41.91 13.96 22.00
CA ALA A 1104 -42.57 13.48 20.78
C ALA A 1104 -41.76 13.83 19.51
N LYS A 1105 -41.26 15.07 19.42
CA LYS A 1105 -40.41 15.51 18.29
C LYS A 1105 -39.15 14.64 18.15
N LEU A 1106 -38.51 14.26 19.27
CA LEU A 1106 -37.34 13.38 19.25
C LEU A 1106 -37.68 11.95 18.81
N PHE A 1107 -38.85 11.42 19.18
CA PHE A 1107 -39.33 10.15 18.64
C PHE A 1107 -39.57 10.20 17.13
N CYS A 1108 -40.16 11.29 16.59
CA CYS A 1108 -40.32 11.46 15.13
C CYS A 1108 -38.97 11.45 14.38
N PHE A 1109 -37.93 12.06 14.95
CA PHE A 1109 -36.57 12.00 14.40
C PHE A 1109 -35.99 10.57 14.41
N LEU A 1110 -36.10 9.86 15.54
CA LEU A 1110 -35.60 8.48 15.68
C LEU A 1110 -36.34 7.50 14.75
N ALA A 1111 -37.65 7.66 14.57
CA ALA A 1111 -38.45 6.88 13.61
C ALA A 1111 -37.98 7.09 12.16
N ARG A 1112 -37.60 8.32 11.78
CA ARG A 1112 -37.05 8.62 10.44
C ARG A 1112 -35.69 7.96 10.20
N VAL A 1113 -34.85 7.82 11.24
CA VAL A 1113 -33.61 7.04 11.19
C VAL A 1113 -33.92 5.54 11.02
N GLY A 1114 -34.76 4.95 11.87
CA GLY A 1114 -35.15 3.53 11.76
C GLY A 1114 -35.74 3.17 10.39
N SER A 1115 -36.69 3.97 9.90
CA SER A 1115 -37.26 3.86 8.55
C SER A 1115 -36.20 3.98 7.43
N SER A 1116 -35.08 4.66 7.68
CA SER A 1116 -33.97 4.77 6.72
C SER A 1116 -33.03 3.57 6.79
N CYS A 1117 -32.74 3.05 7.99
CA CYS A 1117 -31.96 1.82 8.16
C CYS A 1117 -32.68 0.59 7.58
N LEU A 1118 -33.96 0.36 7.93
CA LEU A 1118 -34.74 -0.77 7.38
C LEU A 1118 -34.77 -0.79 5.85
N LEU A 1119 -34.92 0.38 5.21
CA LEU A 1119 -34.99 0.44 3.75
C LEU A 1119 -33.62 0.13 3.12
N LEU A 1120 -32.52 0.58 3.72
CA LEU A 1120 -31.15 0.22 3.30
C LEU A 1120 -30.86 -1.27 3.51
N GLU A 1121 -31.32 -1.86 4.62
CA GLU A 1121 -31.24 -3.31 4.87
C GLU A 1121 -32.06 -4.12 3.86
N ALA A 1122 -33.20 -3.58 3.40
CA ALA A 1122 -34.01 -4.17 2.34
C ALA A 1122 -33.36 -4.07 0.95
N THR A 1123 -32.85 -2.89 0.54
CA THR A 1123 -32.46 -2.63 -0.86
C THR A 1123 -30.96 -2.63 -1.15
N ALA A 1124 -30.09 -2.22 -0.22
CA ALA A 1124 -28.66 -2.06 -0.47
C ALA A 1124 -27.90 -3.41 -0.48
N LEU A 1125 -26.91 -3.52 -1.36
CA LEU A 1125 -26.07 -4.72 -1.48
C LEU A 1125 -25.22 -4.95 -0.21
N ARG A 1126 -24.75 -3.86 0.40
CA ARG A 1126 -24.23 -3.80 1.78
C ARG A 1126 -24.97 -2.69 2.52
N ALA A 1127 -25.66 -3.00 3.61
CA ALA A 1127 -26.46 -2.01 4.35
C ALA A 1127 -25.57 -0.99 5.07
N ASN A 1128 -24.59 -1.47 5.83
CA ASN A 1128 -23.63 -0.68 6.63
C ASN A 1128 -24.32 0.32 7.58
N THR A 1129 -25.49 -0.08 8.08
CA THR A 1129 -26.34 0.68 9.01
C THR A 1129 -26.09 0.23 10.45
N LEU A 1130 -25.94 1.19 11.36
CA LEU A 1130 -26.05 0.94 12.79
C LEU A 1130 -27.53 0.69 13.14
N SER A 1131 -27.81 -0.17 14.12
CA SER A 1131 -29.17 -0.25 14.65
C SER A 1131 -29.53 1.04 15.40
N LEU A 1132 -30.82 1.30 15.55
CA LEU A 1132 -31.30 2.45 16.34
C LEU A 1132 -30.81 2.38 17.81
N ALA A 1133 -30.61 1.17 18.33
CA ALA A 1133 -30.08 0.94 19.67
C ALA A 1133 -28.57 1.25 19.77
N ASP A 1134 -27.78 0.91 18.75
CA ASP A 1134 -26.34 1.22 18.70
C ASP A 1134 -26.12 2.72 18.57
N TYR A 1135 -26.93 3.40 17.75
CA TYR A 1135 -26.87 4.86 17.61
C TYR A 1135 -27.24 5.58 18.92
N LEU A 1136 -28.28 5.10 19.64
CA LEU A 1136 -28.59 5.57 21.00
C LEU A 1136 -27.45 5.30 21.99
N SER A 1137 -26.75 4.16 21.87
CA SER A 1137 -25.59 3.82 22.70
C SER A 1137 -24.40 4.76 22.45
N LEU A 1138 -24.06 5.02 21.19
CA LEU A 1138 -23.03 5.99 20.78
C LEU A 1138 -23.32 7.41 21.30
N MET A 1139 -24.57 7.88 21.17
CA MET A 1139 -24.97 9.18 21.72
C MET A 1139 -24.88 9.21 23.25
N ARG A 1140 -25.19 8.10 23.95
CA ARG A 1140 -24.99 7.98 25.40
C ARG A 1140 -23.51 8.02 25.78
N SER A 1141 -22.63 7.38 25.03
CA SER A 1141 -21.17 7.42 25.28
C SER A 1141 -20.66 8.86 25.14
N ARG A 1142 -20.95 9.53 24.02
CA ARG A 1142 -20.51 10.92 23.79
C ARG A 1142 -21.02 11.89 24.86
N VAL A 1143 -22.30 11.79 25.28
CA VAL A 1143 -22.87 12.64 26.34
C VAL A 1143 -22.24 12.36 27.72
N ALA A 1144 -21.75 11.14 27.97
CA ALA A 1144 -20.97 10.84 29.18
C ALA A 1144 -19.53 11.39 29.08
N GLU A 1145 -18.86 11.18 27.95
CA GLU A 1145 -17.49 11.65 27.70
C GLU A 1145 -17.37 13.19 27.72
N GLU A 1146 -18.32 13.90 27.14
CA GLU A 1146 -18.37 15.36 27.16
C GLU A 1146 -18.53 15.94 28.58
N SER A 1147 -19.18 15.20 29.50
CA SER A 1147 -19.39 15.58 30.91
C SER A 1147 -19.91 17.01 31.14
N ALA A 1148 -20.63 17.56 30.15
CA ALA A 1148 -21.12 18.93 30.16
C ALA A 1148 -22.12 19.20 31.31
N PRO A 1149 -22.29 20.45 31.77
CA PRO A 1149 -23.34 20.79 32.73
C PRO A 1149 -24.69 20.20 32.34
N GLY A 1150 -25.32 19.47 33.26
CA GLY A 1150 -26.59 18.77 33.04
C GLY A 1150 -26.51 17.35 32.49
N TYR A 1151 -25.33 16.83 32.12
CA TYR A 1151 -25.19 15.53 31.42
C TYR A 1151 -25.91 14.35 32.10
N VAL A 1152 -25.95 14.28 33.44
CA VAL A 1152 -26.69 13.24 34.18
C VAL A 1152 -28.16 13.20 33.76
N THR A 1153 -28.83 14.35 33.73
CA THR A 1153 -30.23 14.48 33.28
C THR A 1153 -30.39 14.14 31.79
N ARG A 1154 -29.35 14.37 30.98
CA ARG A 1154 -29.34 14.02 29.55
C ARG A 1154 -29.23 12.49 29.36
N LEU A 1155 -28.40 11.83 30.16
CA LEU A 1155 -28.28 10.36 30.20
C LEU A 1155 -29.55 9.69 30.76
N GLU A 1156 -30.23 10.28 31.75
CA GLU A 1156 -31.57 9.84 32.20
C GLU A 1156 -32.57 9.82 31.03
N ILE A 1157 -32.64 10.90 30.25
CA ILE A 1157 -33.57 11.00 29.11
C ILE A 1157 -33.24 9.97 28.02
N LEU A 1158 -31.96 9.77 27.70
CA LEU A 1158 -31.54 8.75 26.73
C LEU A 1158 -31.83 7.32 27.23
N ASN A 1159 -31.67 7.06 28.54
CA ASN A 1159 -32.10 5.80 29.15
C ASN A 1159 -33.63 5.62 29.08
N GLU A 1160 -34.43 6.64 29.38
CA GLU A 1160 -35.90 6.58 29.28
C GLU A 1160 -36.36 6.21 27.87
N LEU A 1161 -35.75 6.83 26.84
CA LEU A 1161 -36.04 6.54 25.42
C LEU A 1161 -35.69 5.09 25.06
N GLN A 1162 -34.49 4.63 25.44
CA GLN A 1162 -34.05 3.26 25.20
C GLN A 1162 -34.91 2.22 25.94
N GLN A 1163 -35.39 2.54 27.15
CA GLN A 1163 -36.31 1.70 27.92
C GLN A 1163 -37.76 1.72 27.40
N SER A 1164 -38.21 2.77 26.72
CA SER A 1164 -39.49 2.75 26.00
C SER A 1164 -39.40 1.81 24.80
N LEU A 1165 -38.39 1.98 23.93
CA LEU A 1165 -38.16 1.12 22.77
C LEU A 1165 -38.01 -0.37 23.16
N ALA A 1166 -37.42 -0.67 24.32
CA ALA A 1166 -37.27 -2.04 24.80
C ALA A 1166 -38.55 -2.68 25.38
N ARG A 1167 -39.50 -1.89 25.89
CA ARG A 1167 -40.74 -2.42 26.54
C ARG A 1167 -41.76 -2.89 25.51
N ASP A 1168 -42.03 -2.08 24.51
CA ASP A 1168 -43.03 -2.39 23.47
C ASP A 1168 -42.60 -3.59 22.62
N HIS A 1169 -41.28 -3.85 22.57
CA HIS A 1169 -40.67 -5.03 21.95
C HIS A 1169 -40.94 -6.35 22.70
N HIS A 1170 -41.36 -6.27 23.96
CA HIS A 1170 -41.62 -7.41 24.85
C HIS A 1170 -43.11 -7.76 24.93
N GLU A 1171 -44.00 -6.78 24.99
CA GLU A 1171 -45.46 -7.01 25.09
C GLU A 1171 -46.03 -7.60 23.79
N ASN A 1172 -45.55 -7.14 22.63
CA ASN A 1172 -45.99 -7.65 21.32
C ASN A 1172 -45.58 -9.10 21.00
N LYS A 1173 -44.77 -9.77 21.84
CA LYS A 1173 -44.41 -11.19 21.67
C LYS A 1173 -45.46 -12.18 22.21
N ILE A 1174 -46.52 -11.71 22.87
CA ILE A 1174 -47.44 -12.56 23.64
C ILE A 1174 -48.57 -13.17 22.77
N VAL A 1175 -48.82 -12.66 21.56
CA VAL A 1175 -49.92 -13.13 20.69
C VAL A 1175 -49.46 -14.24 19.74
N GLN A 1176 -49.66 -15.50 20.12
CA GLN A 1176 -49.60 -16.66 19.21
C GLN A 1176 -51.01 -17.19 18.90
N PRO A 1177 -51.41 -17.32 17.61
CA PRO A 1177 -52.47 -18.21 17.17
C PRO A 1177 -51.91 -19.63 16.96
N ALA A 1178 -52.59 -20.67 17.43
CA ALA A 1178 -52.08 -22.03 17.41
C ALA A 1178 -52.40 -22.82 16.12
N GLY A 1179 -51.35 -23.30 15.45
CA GLY A 1179 -51.25 -24.63 14.81
C GLY A 1179 -52.21 -25.05 13.68
N LYS A 1180 -51.65 -25.24 12.47
CA LYS A 1180 -51.87 -26.44 11.64
C LYS A 1180 -50.83 -26.55 10.51
N SER A 1181 -50.59 -27.77 10.05
CA SER A 1181 -49.66 -28.15 8.96
C SER A 1181 -50.40 -28.42 7.64
N PRO A 1182 -49.71 -28.48 6.47
CA PRO A 1182 -50.24 -27.88 5.23
C PRO A 1182 -50.79 -28.84 4.17
N SER A 1183 -51.61 -28.31 3.25
CA SER A 1183 -51.97 -28.97 1.99
C SER A 1183 -52.38 -28.01 0.85
N ALA A 1184 -51.63 -28.07 -0.26
CA ALA A 1184 -52.04 -27.90 -1.66
C ALA A 1184 -52.74 -26.61 -2.21
N ILE A 1185 -51.99 -25.91 -3.09
CA ILE A 1185 -52.36 -25.48 -4.47
C ILE A 1185 -53.33 -24.27 -4.67
N CYS A 1186 -52.77 -23.22 -5.31
CA CYS A 1186 -53.33 -22.19 -6.24
C CYS A 1186 -54.78 -21.70 -6.06
N HIS A 1187 -55.09 -20.39 -6.04
CA HIS A 1187 -54.54 -19.29 -6.85
C HIS A 1187 -54.42 -17.96 -6.08
N GLY A 1188 -53.75 -16.98 -6.69
CA GLY A 1188 -53.20 -15.80 -6.00
C GLY A 1188 -54.18 -14.73 -5.51
N GLU A 1189 -53.67 -13.99 -4.54
CA GLU A 1189 -53.95 -12.57 -4.28
C GLU A 1189 -52.70 -11.95 -3.62
N GLU A 1190 -52.41 -10.68 -3.89
CA GLU A 1190 -51.24 -10.00 -3.32
C GLU A 1190 -51.52 -9.58 -1.87
N THR A 1191 -50.80 -10.16 -0.91
CA THR A 1191 -50.83 -9.72 0.49
C THR A 1191 -49.41 -9.49 0.99
N GLY A 1192 -48.95 -8.23 0.88
CA GLY A 1192 -47.67 -7.81 1.43
C GLY A 1192 -47.68 -7.83 2.95
N SER A 1193 -46.77 -8.59 3.57
CA SER A 1193 -46.52 -8.51 5.01
C SER A 1193 -45.71 -7.25 5.31
N GLU A 1194 -46.39 -6.16 5.66
CA GLU A 1194 -45.74 -4.92 6.08
C GLU A 1194 -44.83 -5.14 7.30
N PRO A 1195 -43.62 -4.53 7.36
CA PRO A 1195 -42.78 -4.55 8.54
C PRO A 1195 -43.50 -4.05 9.80
N TYR A 1196 -43.37 -4.79 10.91
CA TYR A 1196 -44.01 -4.46 12.19
C TYR A 1196 -43.67 -3.04 12.72
N GLU A 1197 -42.53 -2.47 12.33
CA GLU A 1197 -42.13 -1.11 12.69
C GLU A 1197 -43.00 -0.01 12.04
N LEU A 1198 -43.62 -0.24 10.88
CA LEU A 1198 -44.56 0.73 10.29
C LEU A 1198 -45.79 0.90 11.19
N LYS A 1199 -46.37 -0.21 11.66
CA LYS A 1199 -47.46 -0.19 12.66
C LYS A 1199 -47.05 0.42 13.99
N PHE A 1200 -45.79 0.29 14.41
CA PHE A 1200 -45.30 0.98 15.60
C PHE A 1200 -45.34 2.50 15.43
N VAL A 1201 -44.83 3.03 14.32
CA VAL A 1201 -44.85 4.48 14.03
C VAL A 1201 -46.30 5.01 13.91
N GLU A 1202 -47.17 4.31 13.18
CA GLU A 1202 -48.58 4.71 13.06
C GLU A 1202 -49.32 4.65 14.40
N THR A 1203 -49.12 3.62 15.22
CA THR A 1203 -49.82 3.48 16.50
C THR A 1203 -49.36 4.52 17.51
N PHE A 1204 -48.07 4.88 17.52
CA PHE A 1204 -47.53 5.92 18.39
C PHE A 1204 -47.92 7.34 17.93
N ALA A 1205 -48.06 7.57 16.62
CA ALA A 1205 -48.61 8.82 16.08
C ALA A 1205 -50.11 8.97 16.39
N ASN A 1206 -50.91 7.93 16.13
CA ASN A 1206 -52.36 7.96 16.36
C ASN A 1206 -52.76 8.04 17.84
N SER A 1207 -51.88 7.66 18.78
CA SER A 1207 -52.12 7.81 20.23
C SER A 1207 -51.73 9.19 20.78
N PHE A 1208 -51.07 10.03 19.99
CA PHE A 1208 -50.79 11.43 20.31
C PHE A 1208 -51.31 12.34 19.19
N ALA A 1209 -52.62 12.62 19.21
CA ALA A 1209 -53.31 13.43 18.21
C ALA A 1209 -52.73 14.85 18.07
N ILE A 1210 -51.79 14.99 17.12
CA ILE A 1210 -51.22 16.25 16.64
C ILE A 1210 -51.48 16.27 15.14
N GLY A 1211 -52.34 17.19 14.68
CA GLY A 1211 -52.57 17.40 13.25
C GLY A 1211 -51.37 18.04 12.57
N ASP A 1212 -51.14 17.64 11.33
CA ASP A 1212 -50.17 18.18 10.34
C ASP A 1212 -48.71 18.37 10.83
N CYS A 1213 -47.86 17.41 10.46
CA CYS A 1213 -46.39 17.49 10.49
C CYS A 1213 -45.79 17.20 9.11
#